data_AF-A0A2N0QSR3-F1
#
_entry.id   AF-A0A2N0QSR3-F1
#
_cell.length_a   1.000
_cell.length_b   1.000
_cell.length_c   1.000
_cell.angle_alpha   90.00
_cell.angle_beta   90.00
_cell.angle_gamma   90.00
#
_symmetry.space_group_name_H-M   'P 1'
#
loop_
_entity.id
_entity.type
_entity.pdbx_description
1 polymer ?
#
loop_
_entity_poly.entity_id
_entity_poly.type
_entity_poly.pdbx_seq_one_letter_code
_entity_poly.pdbx_strand_id
1 'polypeptide(L)'
;MYTSTISDQTDRRTLTHYDDTDPLAGIPSRNDIVAEYDNGMTTILQQFLSNKQTVHFMPTAVSDEAEYINGVSTYILRVSGCLINEQKAIVNVMDIKPFFDVVVPEEIPLSMFKTKLVKILSNILGSTSKFGIETISAFLLQGYHTKKKLYIHVRTWNHFDRHKVLKAVREVGISTASDDLNPTYYYRKVACEERLPLSSWAVLRGTYLFQLSVNNYNPISEDDYNNPLFSLALSRDHTLILTWDIETYSLRRMGGAPNANFEENVIALDPQLITVICGSQTNLLKAFALCWKFLASDIHIGFNDSQYDWRFIVEKAKKLGVLEWMFNHMSFKPSSLEKITKWQYQYNMIKVNDGNFYLKHLKIPGCVAIDVWPCFMGLYSKFKKSSLAYYLRECNLDNKVDLPIHRINKYYEMALKETNVITAEQMQVVSISFLSLYDAHYFAGGMKVCNLLGASAWQRGLLTSTISCEQTESGSFLGAYVFPPIKGLENKCPVTGLDFASLYPSLIMTYNLSPDKIILSRERAKQSGKKLHEISFKFNNQDCLEWSIQHNNISEEKGLYANVLEYLSIPPERCFQECDEAYDGGNGISKEEYWSRMVNISMGVMEKLHDEVNDFLRKDNKSSYLKMAYEEVIFPVVFTGKKKYYGIPHESKPNFNKELFIREIETVKRGQSGIFRKIGKRIMEESTRVNNTRTLHQVVEGVLKETVRNISQTDLNEIIKTAVWRPDKNNKSIQSTLVITNPRFQTSTSL
;
A
#
# COMPACT_ATOMS: atom_id res chain seq x y z
N MET A 1 11.13 -31.17 12.43
CA MET A 1 10.44 -31.70 13.63
C MET A 1 10.25 -30.54 14.59
N TYR A 2 9.05 -29.97 14.64
CA TYR A 2 8.69 -28.87 15.54
C TYR A 2 8.21 -29.46 16.87
N THR A 3 8.97 -29.27 17.94
CA THR A 3 8.45 -29.44 19.30
C THR A 3 7.60 -28.23 19.63
N SER A 4 6.28 -28.36 19.53
CA SER A 4 5.35 -27.42 20.15
C SER A 4 5.37 -27.63 21.65
N THR A 5 6.00 -26.72 22.38
CA THR A 5 5.76 -26.57 23.82
C THR A 5 4.89 -25.35 24.01
N ILE A 6 3.58 -25.57 23.85
CA ILE A 6 2.55 -24.70 24.40
C ILE A 6 2.59 -24.97 25.91
N SER A 7 2.94 -23.94 26.68
CA SER A 7 2.57 -23.89 28.08
C SER A 7 1.05 -23.99 28.13
N ASP A 8 0.53 -25.03 28.80
CA ASP A 8 -0.85 -25.03 29.28
C ASP A 8 -1.06 -23.68 29.98
N GLN A 9 -1.74 -22.74 29.32
CA GLN A 9 -2.34 -21.61 30.00
C GLN A 9 -3.49 -22.18 30.82
N THR A 10 -3.16 -22.74 31.98
CA THR A 10 -4.10 -22.94 33.07
C THR A 10 -4.92 -21.67 33.21
N ASP A 11 -6.24 -21.85 33.13
CA ASP A 11 -7.33 -20.88 33.23
C ASP A 11 -7.13 -19.85 34.35
N ARG A 12 -6.26 -18.85 34.16
CA ARG A 12 -6.03 -17.75 35.09
C ARG A 12 -7.00 -16.62 34.79
N ARG A 13 -8.26 -16.79 35.21
CA ARG A 13 -9.20 -15.66 35.33
C ARG A 13 -8.70 -14.74 36.44
N THR A 14 -7.94 -13.72 36.06
CA THR A 14 -7.46 -12.71 37.02
C THR A 14 -8.45 -11.55 37.04
N LEU A 15 -9.04 -11.30 38.21
CA LEU A 15 -9.94 -10.18 38.45
C LEU A 15 -9.18 -9.10 39.23
N THR A 16 -9.04 -7.92 38.66
CA THR A 16 -8.40 -6.77 39.32
C THR A 16 -9.38 -5.61 39.41
N HIS A 17 -9.36 -4.89 40.53
CA HIS A 17 -10.10 -3.63 40.69
C HIS A 17 -9.17 -2.44 40.47
N TYR A 18 -9.66 -1.38 39.81
CA TYR A 18 -8.92 -0.14 39.64
C TYR A 18 -9.75 1.06 40.10
N ASP A 19 -9.27 1.72 41.14
CA ASP A 19 -9.94 2.84 41.82
C ASP A 19 -9.14 4.14 41.83
N ASP A 20 -8.04 4.22 41.08
CA ASP A 20 -7.11 5.37 40.97
C ASP A 20 -6.17 5.54 42.18
N THR A 21 -6.28 4.71 43.23
CA THR A 21 -5.44 4.79 44.44
C THR A 21 -4.23 3.85 44.41
N ASP A 22 -4.37 2.68 43.76
CA ASP A 22 -3.31 1.68 43.60
C ASP A 22 -2.84 1.55 42.14
N PRO A 23 -1.57 1.13 41.89
CA PRO A 23 -1.11 0.78 40.55
C PRO A 23 -1.96 -0.34 39.94
N LEU A 24 -2.26 -0.25 38.65
CA LEU A 24 -3.01 -1.28 37.94
C LEU A 24 -2.19 -2.59 37.89
N ALA A 25 -2.52 -3.53 38.77
CA ALA A 25 -1.79 -4.79 38.97
C ALA A 25 -2.34 -5.94 38.10
N GLY A 26 -1.46 -6.89 37.74
CA GLY A 26 -1.84 -8.13 37.04
C GLY A 26 -2.00 -8.01 35.53
N ILE A 27 -1.72 -6.84 34.94
CA ILE A 27 -1.62 -6.66 33.47
C ILE A 27 -0.18 -6.97 33.06
N PRO A 28 0.07 -7.89 32.10
CA PRO A 28 1.41 -8.15 31.59
C PRO A 28 1.94 -6.90 30.85
N SER A 29 3.17 -6.52 31.15
CA SER A 29 3.89 -5.49 30.43
C SER A 29 4.61 -6.07 29.22
N ARG A 30 5.04 -5.20 28.29
CA ARG A 30 5.91 -5.60 27.18
C ARG A 30 7.15 -6.34 27.68
N ASN A 31 7.75 -5.88 28.78
CA ASN A 31 8.95 -6.50 29.33
C ASN A 31 8.69 -7.92 29.84
N ASP A 32 7.49 -8.20 30.37
CA ASP A 32 7.09 -9.54 30.78
C ASP A 32 6.95 -10.46 29.57
N ILE A 33 6.37 -9.96 28.47
CA ILE A 33 6.27 -10.68 27.20
C ILE A 33 7.68 -10.96 26.64
N VAL A 34 8.54 -9.94 26.55
CA VAL A 34 9.93 -10.12 26.08
C VAL A 34 10.68 -11.15 26.91
N ALA A 35 10.57 -11.11 28.24
CA ALA A 35 11.26 -12.05 29.11
C ALA A 35 10.82 -13.51 28.88
N GLU A 36 9.56 -13.73 28.49
CA GLU A 36 9.03 -15.06 28.15
C GLU A 36 9.62 -15.61 26.83
N TYR A 37 9.88 -14.74 25.85
CA TYR A 37 10.31 -15.11 24.49
C TYR A 37 11.76 -14.72 24.15
N ASP A 38 12.56 -14.30 25.13
CA ASP A 38 13.88 -13.71 24.92
C ASP A 38 14.86 -14.61 24.15
N ASN A 39 14.79 -15.93 24.35
CA ASN A 39 15.68 -16.92 23.72
C ASN A 39 17.19 -16.59 23.83
N GLY A 40 17.62 -15.84 24.86
CA GLY A 40 19.01 -15.42 25.07
C GLY A 40 19.42 -14.13 24.33
N MET A 41 18.50 -13.50 23.60
CA MET A 41 18.78 -12.30 22.80
C MET A 41 19.07 -11.07 23.65
N THR A 42 18.51 -10.96 24.87
CA THR A 42 18.82 -9.86 25.78
C THR A 42 20.27 -9.89 26.22
N THR A 43 20.84 -11.07 26.50
CA THR A 43 22.26 -11.18 26.86
C THR A 43 23.17 -10.78 25.70
N ILE A 44 22.84 -11.23 24.47
CA ILE A 44 23.57 -10.86 23.25
C ILE A 44 23.50 -9.34 23.03
N LEU A 45 22.31 -8.75 23.13
CA LEU A 45 22.11 -7.31 22.98
C LEU A 45 22.90 -6.53 24.04
N GLN A 46 22.88 -6.95 25.30
CA GLN A 46 23.65 -6.30 26.37
C GLN A 46 25.15 -6.38 26.09
N GLN A 47 25.66 -7.53 25.63
CA GLN A 47 27.06 -7.67 25.23
C GLN A 47 27.40 -6.74 24.05
N PHE A 48 26.53 -6.63 23.05
CA PHE A 48 26.74 -5.76 21.90
C PHE A 48 26.77 -4.30 22.31
N LEU A 49 25.82 -3.89 23.17
CA LEU A 49 25.83 -2.57 23.77
C LEU A 49 27.15 -2.36 24.51
N SER A 50 27.51 -3.20 25.49
CA SER A 50 28.74 -3.07 26.29
C SER A 50 30.03 -2.99 25.46
N ASN A 51 30.10 -3.71 24.34
CA ASN A 51 31.24 -3.71 23.44
C ASN A 51 31.17 -2.60 22.37
N LYS A 52 30.14 -1.74 22.39
CA LYS A 52 29.86 -0.71 21.36
C LYS A 52 29.79 -1.31 19.95
N GLN A 53 29.29 -2.54 19.86
CA GLN A 53 29.06 -3.25 18.61
C GLN A 53 27.75 -2.79 17.96
N THR A 54 27.51 -3.27 16.75
CA THR A 54 26.31 -3.02 15.96
C THR A 54 25.07 -3.60 16.63
N VAL A 55 24.00 -2.81 16.67
CA VAL A 55 22.70 -3.20 17.22
C VAL A 55 21.67 -3.31 16.11
N HIS A 56 20.93 -4.41 16.07
CA HIS A 56 19.86 -4.63 15.09
C HIS A 56 18.55 -4.05 15.60
N PHE A 57 17.82 -3.38 14.70
CA PHE A 57 16.62 -2.63 15.00
C PHE A 57 15.62 -2.73 13.85
N MET A 58 14.36 -3.07 14.15
CA MET A 58 13.26 -3.12 13.19
C MET A 58 12.38 -1.87 13.36
N PRO A 59 12.40 -0.92 12.41
CA PRO A 59 11.56 0.27 12.43
C PRO A 59 10.09 -0.08 12.22
N THR A 60 9.21 0.53 13.01
CA THR A 60 7.75 0.38 12.88
C THR A 60 7.04 1.72 12.67
N ALA A 61 7.52 2.79 13.32
CA ALA A 61 6.94 4.13 13.22
C ALA A 61 8.02 5.20 13.03
N VAL A 62 7.67 6.27 12.31
CA VAL A 62 8.58 7.37 11.99
C VAL A 62 7.90 8.73 12.13
N SER A 63 8.66 9.74 12.55
CA SER A 63 8.19 11.13 12.63
C SER A 63 9.31 12.14 12.41
N ASP A 64 8.96 13.23 11.73
CA ASP A 64 9.79 14.44 11.64
C ASP A 64 9.74 15.24 12.94
N GLU A 65 10.90 15.58 13.50
CA GLU A 65 11.03 16.36 14.72
C GLU A 65 11.94 17.58 14.53
N ALA A 66 11.73 18.61 15.35
CA ALA A 66 12.58 19.79 15.40
C ALA A 66 12.86 20.16 16.87
N GLU A 67 14.10 19.98 17.30
CA GLU A 67 14.53 20.19 18.69
C GLU A 67 15.64 21.24 18.77
N TYR A 68 15.68 21.99 19.87
CA TYR A 68 16.72 23.00 20.08
C TYR A 68 17.99 22.33 20.61
N ILE A 69 19.01 22.24 19.77
CA ILE A 69 20.33 21.74 20.14
C ILE A 69 21.29 22.92 20.11
N ASN A 70 21.95 23.21 21.24
CA ASN A 70 22.85 24.36 21.40
C ASN A 70 22.21 25.69 20.93
N GLY A 71 20.92 25.89 21.22
CA GLY A 71 20.17 27.09 20.83
C GLY A 71 19.70 27.13 19.37
N VAL A 72 19.97 26.10 18.56
CA VAL A 72 19.56 26.01 17.15
C VAL A 72 18.47 24.95 16.98
N SER A 73 17.32 25.36 16.42
CA SER A 73 16.25 24.42 16.05
C SER A 73 16.72 23.52 14.91
N THR A 74 16.96 22.26 15.25
CA THR A 74 17.62 21.25 14.41
C THR A 74 16.64 20.12 14.13
N TYR A 75 16.62 19.69 12.87
CA TYR A 75 15.83 18.54 12.42
C TYR A 75 16.36 17.23 13.01
N ILE A 76 15.43 16.38 13.46
CA ILE A 76 15.71 15.02 13.92
C ILE A 76 14.70 14.10 13.24
N LEU A 77 15.19 13.01 12.65
CA LEU A 77 14.33 11.92 12.21
C LEU A 77 14.19 10.94 13.37
N ARG A 78 12.98 10.88 13.95
CA ARG A 78 12.71 9.99 15.09
C ARG A 78 12.04 8.73 14.60
N VAL A 79 12.67 7.59 14.87
CA VAL A 79 12.22 6.26 14.46
C VAL A 79 11.95 5.44 15.71
N SER A 80 10.78 4.82 15.79
CA SER A 80 10.42 3.86 16.85
C SER A 80 10.30 2.47 16.26
N GLY A 81 10.64 1.47 17.05
CA GLY A 81 10.72 0.10 16.56
C GLY A 81 11.19 -0.86 17.64
N CYS A 82 11.46 -2.09 17.23
CA CYS A 82 11.86 -3.17 18.11
C CYS A 82 13.35 -3.46 17.95
N LEU A 83 14.05 -3.71 19.06
CA LEU A 83 15.38 -4.30 19.05
C LEU A 83 15.28 -5.80 18.75
N ILE A 84 16.42 -6.43 18.54
CA ILE A 84 16.51 -7.87 18.23
C ILE A 84 15.97 -8.78 19.34
N ASN A 85 15.87 -8.27 20.57
CA ASN A 85 15.25 -8.93 21.72
C ASN A 85 13.81 -8.45 21.95
N GLU A 86 13.15 -7.86 20.94
CA GLU A 86 11.75 -7.42 21.00
C GLU A 86 11.46 -6.21 21.91
N GLN A 87 12.46 -5.67 22.60
CA GLN A 87 12.29 -4.44 23.37
C GLN A 87 12.04 -3.25 22.46
N LYS A 88 11.12 -2.36 22.88
CA LYS A 88 10.84 -1.13 22.13
C LYS A 88 11.95 -0.11 22.33
N ALA A 89 12.45 0.44 21.24
CA ALA A 89 13.46 1.50 21.24
C ALA A 89 13.00 2.70 20.40
N ILE A 90 13.52 3.87 20.77
CA ILE A 90 13.35 5.13 20.05
C ILE A 90 14.73 5.59 19.61
N VAL A 91 14.94 5.67 18.31
CA VAL A 91 16.18 6.08 17.67
C VAL A 91 16.02 7.49 17.11
N ASN A 92 16.90 8.39 17.53
CA ASN A 92 16.99 9.75 16.99
C ASN A 92 18.14 9.80 15.98
N VAL A 93 17.78 9.85 14.71
CA VAL A 93 18.73 9.99 13.61
C VAL A 93 18.97 11.48 13.36
N MET A 94 20.21 11.89 13.56
CA MET A 94 20.68 13.28 13.58
C MET A 94 21.57 13.59 12.36
N ASP A 95 22.09 14.82 12.31
CA ASP A 95 22.96 15.34 11.25
C ASP A 95 22.33 15.44 9.85
N ILE A 96 21.02 15.30 9.77
CA ILE A 96 20.26 15.51 8.54
C ILE A 96 19.96 17.02 8.41
N LYS A 97 20.35 17.60 7.28
CA LYS A 97 20.11 19.02 6.96
C LYS A 97 19.02 19.12 5.88
N PRO A 98 17.79 19.53 6.24
CA PRO A 98 16.73 19.69 5.26
C PRO A 98 17.13 20.64 4.14
N PHE A 99 16.79 20.31 2.90
CA PHE A 99 17.26 21.09 1.75
C PHE A 99 16.29 21.12 0.58
N PHE A 100 16.50 22.06 -0.34
CA PHE A 100 15.93 22.07 -1.69
C PHE A 100 16.93 22.75 -2.64
N ASP A 101 16.75 22.58 -3.94
CA ASP A 101 17.66 23.10 -4.95
C ASP A 101 16.99 24.18 -5.79
N VAL A 102 17.74 25.22 -6.13
CA VAL A 102 17.30 26.35 -6.94
C VAL A 102 18.04 26.33 -8.27
N VAL A 103 17.32 26.37 -9.39
CA VAL A 103 17.91 26.43 -10.72
C VAL A 103 18.56 27.79 -10.92
N VAL A 104 19.82 27.83 -11.38
CA VAL A 104 20.49 29.08 -11.75
C VAL A 104 20.12 29.45 -13.19
N PRO A 105 19.51 30.62 -13.45
CA PRO A 105 19.23 31.08 -14.81
C PRO A 105 20.51 31.27 -15.61
N GLU A 106 20.50 30.90 -16.90
CA GLU A 106 21.68 31.01 -17.77
C GLU A 106 22.02 32.48 -18.10
N GLU A 107 21.02 33.36 -18.00
CA GLU A 107 21.11 34.79 -18.34
C GLU A 107 21.66 35.65 -17.20
N ILE A 108 21.76 35.11 -15.97
CA ILE A 108 22.13 35.87 -14.78
C ILE A 108 23.47 35.36 -14.23
N PRO A 109 24.48 36.23 -14.02
CA PRO A 109 25.72 35.83 -13.36
C PRO A 109 25.47 35.18 -11.99
N LEU A 110 26.13 34.05 -11.74
CA LEU A 110 25.94 33.26 -10.51
C LEU A 110 26.10 34.09 -9.23
N SER A 111 27.06 35.02 -9.18
CA SER A 111 27.28 35.89 -8.03
C SER A 111 26.10 36.81 -7.76
N MET A 112 25.53 37.44 -8.79
CA MET A 112 24.36 38.30 -8.68
C MET A 112 23.13 37.50 -8.24
N PHE A 113 22.93 36.32 -8.83
CA PHE A 113 21.82 35.45 -8.49
C PHE A 113 21.90 34.95 -7.05
N LYS A 114 23.10 34.55 -6.58
CA LYS A 114 23.35 34.20 -5.17
C LYS A 114 22.99 35.34 -4.23
N THR A 115 23.42 36.57 -4.50
CA THR A 115 23.10 37.73 -3.66
C THR A 115 21.60 37.98 -3.59
N LYS A 116 20.90 37.89 -4.73
CA LYS A 116 19.43 38.02 -4.78
C LYS A 116 18.75 36.93 -3.96
N LEU A 117 19.19 35.68 -4.10
CA LEU A 117 18.65 34.54 -3.36
C LEU A 117 18.87 34.73 -1.86
N VAL A 118 20.11 34.98 -1.41
CA VAL A 118 20.45 35.21 0.01
C VAL A 118 19.56 36.28 0.63
N LYS A 119 19.29 37.38 -0.09
CA LYS A 119 18.41 38.46 0.39
C LYS A 119 16.96 37.98 0.60
N ILE A 120 16.43 37.16 -0.31
CA ILE A 120 15.11 36.53 -0.15
C ILE A 120 15.10 35.62 1.07
N LEU A 121 16.08 34.71 1.18
CA LEU A 121 16.19 33.75 2.27
C LEU A 121 16.31 34.45 3.63
N SER A 122 17.17 35.46 3.75
CA SER A 122 17.39 36.22 4.99
C SER A 122 16.18 37.04 5.40
N ASN A 123 15.43 37.59 4.44
CA ASN A 123 14.21 38.33 4.75
C ASN A 123 13.13 37.41 5.36
N ILE A 124 13.02 36.17 4.89
CA ILE A 124 12.04 35.21 5.40
C ILE A 124 12.47 34.61 6.74
N LEU A 125 13.74 34.25 6.90
CA LEU A 125 14.23 33.59 8.12
C LEU A 125 14.70 34.57 9.21
N GLY A 126 14.93 35.83 8.84
CA GLY A 126 15.39 36.90 9.72
C GLY A 126 16.91 36.93 9.97
N SER A 127 17.68 35.96 9.45
CA SER A 127 19.14 35.92 9.57
C SER A 127 19.78 34.99 8.52
N THR A 128 20.99 35.32 8.08
CA THR A 128 21.83 34.46 7.22
C THR A 128 22.39 33.25 7.95
N SER A 129 22.42 33.26 9.29
CA SER A 129 22.90 32.12 10.10
C SER A 129 21.91 30.95 10.15
N LYS A 130 20.71 31.09 9.59
CA LYS A 130 19.64 30.06 9.63
C LYS A 130 19.63 29.12 8.42
N PHE A 131 20.50 29.36 7.44
CA PHE A 131 20.58 28.57 6.23
C PHE A 131 22.02 28.54 5.68
N GLY A 132 22.35 27.47 4.96
CA GLY A 132 23.56 27.36 4.17
C GLY A 132 23.20 27.32 2.69
N ILE A 133 24.08 27.84 1.83
CA ILE A 133 23.96 27.67 0.39
C ILE A 133 25.24 27.10 -0.20
N GLU A 134 25.10 26.18 -1.14
CA GLU A 134 26.19 25.53 -1.86
C GLU A 134 25.88 25.54 -3.36
N THR A 135 26.90 25.63 -4.21
CA THR A 135 26.70 25.52 -5.66
C THR A 135 26.99 24.11 -6.10
N ILE A 136 26.02 23.46 -6.72
CA ILE A 136 26.12 22.10 -7.21
C ILE A 136 25.87 22.06 -8.72
N SER A 137 26.26 20.95 -9.35
CA SER A 137 25.92 20.68 -10.74
C SER A 137 25.22 19.33 -10.85
N ALA A 138 24.08 19.31 -11.54
CA ALA A 138 23.24 18.12 -11.67
C ALA A 138 22.49 18.09 -13.00
N PHE A 139 21.96 16.94 -13.37
CA PHE A 139 21.12 16.78 -14.57
C PHE A 139 19.67 17.10 -14.26
N LEU A 140 18.96 17.68 -15.24
CA LEU A 140 17.50 17.78 -15.22
C LEU A 140 16.89 16.42 -15.57
N LEU A 141 15.82 16.03 -14.87
CA LEU A 141 15.05 14.86 -15.26
C LEU A 141 14.37 15.04 -16.63
N GLN A 142 13.90 16.24 -16.95
CA GLN A 142 13.16 16.47 -18.20
C GLN A 142 14.10 16.74 -19.37
N GLY A 143 14.06 15.85 -20.36
CA GLY A 143 14.81 15.92 -21.60
C GLY A 143 16.21 15.32 -21.50
N TYR A 144 16.79 14.98 -22.66
CA TYR A 144 18.17 14.50 -22.73
C TYR A 144 19.20 15.64 -22.68
N HIS A 145 20.07 15.61 -21.67
CA HIS A 145 21.16 16.59 -21.47
C HIS A 145 22.50 15.89 -21.32
N THR A 146 23.51 16.34 -22.06
CA THR A 146 24.89 15.84 -21.94
C THR A 146 25.74 16.63 -20.96
N LYS A 147 25.28 17.83 -20.57
CA LYS A 147 25.95 18.70 -19.59
C LYS A 147 25.05 18.93 -18.38
N LYS A 148 25.68 18.96 -17.20
CA LYS A 148 25.01 19.31 -15.95
C LYS A 148 24.67 20.79 -15.92
N LYS A 149 23.51 21.14 -15.37
CA LYS A 149 23.13 22.52 -15.06
C LYS A 149 23.60 22.92 -13.67
N LEU A 150 23.78 24.22 -13.46
CA LEU A 150 24.14 24.79 -12.17
C LEU A 150 22.89 24.98 -11.30
N TYR A 151 23.00 24.59 -10.04
CA TYR A 151 21.99 24.80 -9.02
C TYR A 151 22.62 25.43 -7.78
N ILE A 152 21.78 26.12 -6.99
CA ILE A 152 22.12 26.50 -5.62
C ILE A 152 21.35 25.58 -4.68
N HIS A 153 22.08 24.74 -3.97
CA HIS A 153 21.58 23.87 -2.92
C HIS A 153 21.39 24.68 -1.64
N VAL A 154 20.14 24.81 -1.18
CA VAL A 154 19.77 25.58 0.00
C VAL A 154 19.49 24.62 1.14
N ARG A 155 20.34 24.65 2.17
CA ARG A 155 20.18 23.86 3.41
C ARG A 155 19.58 24.74 4.51
N THR A 156 18.62 24.20 5.25
CA THR A 156 18.10 24.80 6.48
C THR A 156 18.40 23.90 7.67
N TRP A 157 18.18 24.40 8.88
CA TRP A 157 18.40 23.63 10.11
C TRP A 157 17.22 22.74 10.48
N ASN A 158 16.01 23.12 10.07
CA ASN A 158 14.78 22.35 10.28
C ASN A 158 13.88 22.37 9.04
N HIS A 159 12.96 21.40 8.98
CA HIS A 159 12.08 21.19 7.83
C HIS A 159 10.97 22.26 7.72
N PHE A 160 10.58 22.91 8.82
CA PHE A 160 9.60 23.99 8.78
C PHE A 160 10.15 25.23 8.08
N ASP A 161 11.39 25.60 8.38
CA ASP A 161 12.08 26.73 7.75
C ASP A 161 12.37 26.43 6.28
N ARG A 162 12.73 25.17 5.94
CA ARG A 162 12.81 24.70 4.54
C ARG A 162 11.52 25.00 3.80
N HIS A 163 10.38 24.55 4.35
CA HIS A 163 9.08 24.71 3.72
C HIS A 163 8.71 26.19 3.50
N LYS A 164 8.86 27.04 4.53
CA LYS A 164 8.56 28.49 4.43
C LYS A 164 9.35 29.15 3.32
N VAL A 165 10.65 28.86 3.28
CA VAL A 165 11.58 29.47 2.34
C VAL A 165 11.37 28.97 0.92
N LEU A 166 11.20 27.65 0.74
CA LEU A 166 10.88 27.06 -0.56
C LEU A 166 9.61 27.68 -1.15
N LYS A 167 8.57 27.83 -0.32
CA LYS A 167 7.32 28.48 -0.73
C LYS A 167 7.55 29.92 -1.20
N ALA A 168 8.29 30.73 -0.42
CA ALA A 168 8.61 32.11 -0.78
C ALA A 168 9.45 32.21 -2.07
N VAL A 169 10.42 31.31 -2.27
CA VAL A 169 11.24 31.25 -3.50
C VAL A 169 10.37 30.94 -4.73
N ARG A 170 9.39 30.06 -4.59
CA ARG A 170 8.42 29.76 -5.65
C ARG A 170 7.49 30.94 -5.95
N GLU A 171 7.00 31.62 -4.93
CA GLU A 171 6.12 32.79 -5.06
C GLU A 171 6.77 33.93 -5.87
N VAL A 172 8.10 34.06 -5.83
CA VAL A 172 8.84 35.03 -6.65
C VAL A 172 9.21 34.52 -8.05
N GLY A 173 8.67 33.37 -8.47
CA GLY A 173 8.83 32.81 -9.82
C GLY A 173 10.16 32.11 -10.08
N ILE A 174 10.92 31.76 -9.04
CA ILE A 174 12.20 31.06 -9.19
C ILE A 174 11.96 29.55 -9.30
N SER A 175 12.59 28.93 -10.30
CA SER A 175 12.50 27.49 -10.54
C SER A 175 13.32 26.68 -9.52
N THR A 176 12.78 25.54 -9.09
CA THR A 176 13.33 24.71 -8.02
C THR A 176 13.34 23.23 -8.41
N ALA A 177 14.11 22.43 -7.67
CA ALA A 177 14.12 20.98 -7.69
C ALA A 177 14.36 20.44 -6.26
N SER A 178 14.17 19.14 -6.06
CA SER A 178 14.22 18.50 -4.72
C SER A 178 13.28 19.20 -3.74
N ASP A 179 12.10 19.59 -4.24
CA ASP A 179 11.26 20.68 -3.76
C ASP A 179 9.91 20.20 -3.22
N ASP A 180 9.91 19.07 -2.49
CA ASP A 180 8.71 18.59 -1.81
C ASP A 180 8.14 19.66 -0.87
N LEU A 181 6.87 20.02 -1.10
CA LEU A 181 6.18 21.07 -0.35
C LEU A 181 5.53 20.55 0.93
N ASN A 182 5.61 19.26 1.25
CA ASN A 182 4.98 18.69 2.41
C ASN A 182 5.88 18.79 3.66
N PRO A 183 5.56 19.64 4.65
CA PRO A 183 6.38 19.72 5.85
C PRO A 183 6.11 18.58 6.83
N THR A 184 5.02 17.84 6.69
CA THR A 184 4.54 16.84 7.68
C THR A 184 5.12 15.45 7.44
N TYR A 185 5.52 15.15 6.21
CA TYR A 185 6.07 13.86 5.81
C TYR A 185 7.44 14.04 5.12
N TYR A 186 8.25 14.95 5.65
CA TYR A 186 9.57 15.25 5.11
C TYR A 186 10.52 14.04 5.21
N TYR A 187 10.30 13.17 6.21
CA TYR A 187 11.01 11.90 6.37
C TYR A 187 11.01 11.02 5.13
N ARG A 188 10.00 11.15 4.24
CA ARG A 188 9.95 10.39 2.98
C ARG A 188 11.10 10.78 2.06
N LYS A 189 11.34 12.09 1.93
CA LYS A 189 12.46 12.62 1.15
C LYS A 189 13.79 12.16 1.76
N VAL A 190 13.92 12.32 3.08
CA VAL A 190 15.11 11.88 3.82
C VAL A 190 15.39 10.40 3.61
N ALA A 191 14.39 9.54 3.80
CA ALA A 191 14.56 8.10 3.62
C ALA A 191 14.92 7.69 2.19
N CYS A 192 14.37 8.38 1.18
CA CYS A 192 14.72 8.12 -0.22
C CYS A 192 16.16 8.52 -0.57
N GLU A 193 16.57 9.72 -0.16
CA GLU A 193 17.87 10.29 -0.55
C GLU A 193 19.03 9.72 0.26
N GLU A 194 18.79 9.44 1.54
CA GLU A 194 19.75 8.80 2.45
C GLU A 194 19.61 7.26 2.47
N ARG A 195 18.64 6.71 1.72
CA ARG A 195 18.33 5.27 1.59
C ARG A 195 18.12 4.57 2.95
N LEU A 196 17.44 5.24 3.86
CA LEU A 196 17.21 4.73 5.22
C LEU A 196 16.11 3.67 5.22
N PRO A 197 16.34 2.49 5.85
CA PRO A 197 15.28 1.51 6.06
C PRO A 197 14.24 2.04 7.06
N LEU A 198 12.97 2.10 6.64
CA LEU A 198 11.84 2.52 7.48
C LEU A 198 10.84 1.39 7.78
N SER A 199 11.06 0.21 7.19
CA SER A 199 10.15 -0.94 7.22
C SER A 199 10.89 -2.28 7.07
N SER A 200 12.21 -2.26 7.25
CA SER A 200 13.08 -3.43 7.20
C SER A 200 14.18 -3.30 8.24
N TRP A 201 14.86 -4.41 8.54
CA TRP A 201 15.91 -4.44 9.55
C TRP A 201 17.01 -3.42 9.25
N ALA A 202 17.33 -2.63 10.27
CA ALA A 202 18.40 -1.65 10.29
C ALA A 202 19.50 -2.08 11.25
N VAL A 203 20.71 -1.63 10.96
CA VAL A 203 21.88 -1.79 11.81
C VAL A 203 22.32 -0.42 12.31
N LEU A 204 22.40 -0.29 13.63
CA LEU A 204 22.79 0.93 14.33
C LEU A 204 24.26 0.83 14.73
N ARG A 205 25.07 1.81 14.29
CA ARG A 205 26.50 1.91 14.63
C ARG A 205 26.74 3.04 15.64
N GLY A 206 27.26 2.71 16.81
CA GLY A 206 27.62 3.72 17.82
C GLY A 206 26.61 3.90 18.95
N THR A 207 26.76 5.01 19.66
CA THR A 207 26.42 5.25 21.09
C THR A 207 25.14 4.63 21.66
N TYR A 208 25.26 4.12 22.90
CA TYR A 208 24.23 3.53 23.77
C TYR A 208 22.91 4.29 23.95
N LEU A 209 22.86 5.59 23.63
CA LEU A 209 21.69 6.45 23.87
C LEU A 209 20.71 6.49 22.69
N PHE A 210 20.93 5.67 21.65
CA PHE A 210 20.12 5.67 20.42
C PHE A 210 19.98 7.06 19.77
N GLN A 211 20.96 7.92 20.03
CA GLN A 211 21.20 9.17 19.30
C GLN A 211 22.40 8.93 18.40
N LEU A 212 22.19 9.01 17.09
CA LEU A 212 23.22 8.67 16.13
C LEU A 212 23.10 9.51 14.87
N SER A 213 24.25 9.75 14.24
CA SER A 213 24.34 10.41 12.93
C SER A 213 23.66 9.56 11.86
N VAL A 214 23.10 10.18 10.82
CA VAL A 214 22.48 9.46 9.68
C VAL A 214 23.39 8.40 9.07
N ASN A 215 24.71 8.65 9.01
CA ASN A 215 25.70 7.71 8.48
C ASN A 215 25.81 6.40 9.29
N ASN A 216 25.28 6.40 10.51
CA ASN A 216 25.31 5.26 11.42
C ASN A 216 24.01 4.45 11.44
N TYR A 217 23.01 4.84 10.65
CA TYR A 217 21.75 4.13 10.48
C TYR A 217 21.72 3.49 9.09
N ASN A 218 21.96 2.19 9.01
CA ASN A 218 22.18 1.51 7.73
C ASN A 218 21.21 0.33 7.54
N PRO A 219 20.88 -0.04 6.28
CA PRO A 219 20.23 -1.31 6.02
C PRO A 219 21.10 -2.48 6.48
N ILE A 220 20.45 -3.55 6.89
CA ILE A 220 21.11 -4.82 7.21
C ILE A 220 21.79 -5.43 5.97
N SER A 221 22.89 -6.15 6.19
CA SER A 221 23.62 -6.83 5.11
C SER A 221 23.12 -8.26 4.89
N GLU A 222 23.40 -8.86 3.72
CA GLU A 222 23.13 -10.28 3.47
C GLU A 222 23.92 -11.20 4.43
N ASP A 223 25.13 -10.81 4.79
CA ASP A 223 25.96 -11.54 5.75
C ASP A 223 25.30 -11.63 7.13
N ASP A 224 24.63 -10.55 7.56
CA ASP A 224 23.87 -10.53 8.82
C ASP A 224 22.65 -11.47 8.74
N TYR A 225 21.91 -11.49 7.63
CA TYR A 225 20.80 -12.42 7.44
C TYR A 225 21.22 -13.89 7.46
N ASN A 226 22.44 -14.19 7.02
CA ASN A 226 22.99 -15.54 6.99
C ASN A 226 23.71 -15.91 8.29
N ASN A 227 23.79 -15.01 9.27
CA ASN A 227 24.48 -15.27 10.52
C ASN A 227 23.69 -16.26 11.40
N PRO A 228 24.23 -17.45 11.74
CA PRO A 228 23.50 -18.45 12.51
C PRO A 228 23.14 -18.00 13.94
N LEU A 229 23.83 -16.98 14.48
CA LEU A 229 23.54 -16.47 15.83
C LEU A 229 22.21 -15.73 15.92
N PHE A 230 21.76 -15.11 14.83
CA PHE A 230 20.59 -14.24 14.86
C PHE A 230 19.69 -14.29 13.62
N SER A 231 20.03 -15.06 12.59
CA SER A 231 19.18 -15.30 11.40
C SER A 231 17.76 -15.72 11.77
N LEU A 232 17.59 -16.59 12.78
CA LEU A 232 16.28 -17.00 13.25
C LEU A 232 15.50 -15.84 13.88
N ALA A 233 16.14 -14.97 14.66
CA ALA A 233 15.50 -13.78 15.21
C ALA A 233 15.12 -12.82 14.07
N LEU A 234 16.04 -12.52 13.15
CA LEU A 234 15.78 -11.65 12.00
C LEU A 234 14.67 -12.16 11.06
N SER A 235 14.40 -13.47 11.04
CA SER A 235 13.35 -14.08 10.23
C SER A 235 11.93 -13.90 10.79
N ARG A 236 11.80 -13.45 12.05
CA ARG A 236 10.51 -13.23 12.71
C ARG A 236 10.18 -11.75 12.78
N ASP A 237 8.89 -11.44 12.66
CA ASP A 237 8.39 -10.10 12.97
C ASP A 237 8.19 -9.99 14.48
N HIS A 238 8.90 -9.05 15.11
CA HIS A 238 8.84 -8.79 16.56
C HIS A 238 7.90 -7.62 16.91
N THR A 239 7.07 -7.20 15.96
CA THR A 239 6.11 -6.11 16.14
C THR A 239 4.98 -6.53 17.08
N LEU A 240 4.77 -5.77 18.15
CA LEU A 240 3.64 -6.00 19.05
C LEU A 240 2.38 -5.30 18.53
N ILE A 241 1.37 -6.08 18.16
CA ILE A 241 0.08 -5.60 17.64
C ILE A 241 -0.97 -5.61 18.74
N LEU A 242 -1.63 -4.46 18.97
CA LEU A 242 -2.75 -4.32 19.89
C LEU A 242 -4.08 -4.24 19.13
N THR A 243 -4.98 -5.19 19.38
CA THR A 243 -6.38 -5.12 18.90
C THR A 243 -7.31 -4.79 20.04
N TRP A 244 -8.27 -3.89 19.82
CA TRP A 244 -9.25 -3.49 20.83
C TRP A 244 -10.57 -3.10 20.17
N ASP A 245 -11.65 -3.17 20.95
CA ASP A 245 -13.02 -2.87 20.55
C ASP A 245 -13.75 -2.28 21.78
N ILE A 246 -14.74 -1.41 21.56
CA ILE A 246 -15.56 -0.88 22.66
C ILE A 246 -17.01 -1.33 22.52
N GLU A 247 -17.63 -1.59 23.65
CA GLU A 247 -19.08 -1.73 23.74
C GLU A 247 -19.65 -0.48 24.37
N THR A 248 -20.77 0.02 23.84
CA THR A 248 -21.46 1.18 24.42
C THR A 248 -22.93 0.91 24.65
N TYR A 249 -23.45 1.44 25.76
CA TYR A 249 -24.85 1.25 26.14
C TYR A 249 -25.53 2.58 26.42
N SER A 250 -26.79 2.72 25.98
CA SER A 250 -27.63 3.90 26.22
C SER A 250 -28.85 3.56 27.05
N LEU A 251 -29.08 4.31 28.14
CA LEU A 251 -30.28 4.17 28.98
C LEU A 251 -31.54 4.79 28.36
N ARG A 252 -31.42 5.53 27.24
CA ARG A 252 -32.57 6.11 26.56
C ARG A 252 -33.35 5.03 25.83
N ARG A 253 -34.53 4.67 26.33
CA ARG A 253 -35.48 3.70 25.74
C ARG A 253 -36.05 4.09 24.35
N MET A 254 -35.46 5.06 23.65
CA MET A 254 -35.86 5.51 22.31
C MET A 254 -34.77 5.15 21.29
N GLY A 255 -34.58 3.86 20.97
CA GLY A 255 -33.92 3.30 19.76
C GLY A 255 -32.81 4.07 19.01
N GLY A 256 -32.09 4.98 19.64
CA GLY A 256 -31.13 5.89 19.02
C GLY A 256 -29.70 5.41 19.23
N ALA A 257 -28.82 5.71 18.26
CA ALA A 257 -27.43 5.33 18.35
C ALA A 257 -26.72 6.01 19.54
N PRO A 258 -25.82 5.29 20.25
CA PRO A 258 -25.03 5.87 21.34
C PRO A 258 -24.21 7.09 20.90
N ASN A 259 -24.12 8.10 21.77
CA ASN A 259 -23.42 9.36 21.53
C ASN A 259 -22.63 9.81 22.78
N ALA A 260 -21.32 10.01 22.63
CA ALA A 260 -20.39 10.32 23.73
C ALA A 260 -20.76 11.57 24.54
N ASN A 261 -21.52 12.51 23.96
CA ASN A 261 -21.91 13.76 24.62
C ASN A 261 -22.95 13.56 25.72
N PHE A 262 -23.69 12.45 25.73
CA PHE A 262 -24.67 12.16 26.79
C PHE A 262 -24.02 11.42 27.96
N GLU A 263 -24.38 11.78 29.19
CA GLU A 263 -23.85 11.16 30.42
C GLU A 263 -24.28 9.72 30.58
N GLU A 264 -25.53 9.43 30.20
CA GLU A 264 -26.19 8.12 30.22
C GLU A 264 -25.55 7.07 29.32
N ASN A 265 -24.65 7.47 28.41
CA ASN A 265 -23.94 6.55 27.51
C ASN A 265 -22.61 6.10 28.14
N VAL A 266 -22.49 4.79 28.37
CA VAL A 266 -21.34 4.15 29.07
C VAL A 266 -20.47 3.35 28.09
N ILE A 267 -19.21 3.11 28.45
CA ILE A 267 -18.25 2.25 27.74
C ILE A 267 -18.08 0.95 28.53
N ALA A 268 -18.00 -0.18 27.86
CA ALA A 268 -17.63 -1.49 28.40
C ALA A 268 -16.57 -2.15 27.48
N LEU A 269 -15.71 -3.00 28.05
CA LEU A 269 -14.70 -3.79 27.34
C LEU A 269 -15.06 -5.28 27.47
N ASP A 270 -14.89 -6.06 26.40
CA ASP A 270 -15.27 -7.47 26.30
C ASP A 270 -14.42 -8.37 27.24
N PRO A 271 -15.03 -9.24 28.07
CA PRO A 271 -14.32 -10.10 29.00
C PRO A 271 -13.83 -11.40 28.36
N GLN A 272 -12.51 -11.56 28.21
CA GLN A 272 -11.88 -12.87 28.39
C GLN A 272 -10.38 -12.77 28.71
N LEU A 273 -9.96 -13.59 29.69
CA LEU A 273 -8.64 -13.75 30.36
C LEU A 273 -8.30 -12.79 31.53
N ILE A 274 -8.28 -11.46 31.37
CA ILE A 274 -8.01 -10.53 32.48
C ILE A 274 -9.13 -9.48 32.55
N THR A 275 -9.81 -9.38 33.69
CA THR A 275 -10.91 -8.43 33.88
C THR A 275 -10.50 -7.33 34.85
N VAL A 276 -10.51 -6.08 34.37
CA VAL A 276 -10.31 -4.88 35.20
C VAL A 276 -11.69 -4.27 35.49
N ILE A 277 -12.12 -4.31 36.75
CA ILE A 277 -13.34 -3.64 37.20
C ILE A 277 -13.00 -2.22 37.64
N CYS A 278 -13.64 -1.24 37.01
CA CYS A 278 -13.47 0.17 37.34
C CYS A 278 -14.74 0.72 38.00
N GLY A 279 -14.58 1.47 39.09
CA GLY A 279 -15.71 2.09 39.81
C GLY A 279 -16.35 3.29 39.08
N SER A 280 -15.70 3.80 38.02
CA SER A 280 -16.19 4.94 37.25
C SER A 280 -15.72 4.88 35.79
N GLN A 281 -16.39 5.63 34.90
CA GLN A 281 -15.96 5.77 33.50
C GLN A 281 -14.59 6.47 33.38
N THR A 282 -14.29 7.39 34.30
CA THR A 282 -12.97 8.02 34.40
C THR A 282 -11.89 6.97 34.68
N ASN A 283 -12.13 6.09 35.66
CA ASN A 283 -11.20 5.03 36.01
C ASN A 283 -11.06 4.01 34.87
N LEU A 284 -12.13 3.74 34.12
CA LEU A 284 -12.07 2.88 32.94
C LEU A 284 -11.16 3.45 31.84
N LEU A 285 -11.31 4.74 31.52
CA LEU A 285 -10.45 5.41 30.54
C LEU A 285 -8.99 5.50 31.01
N LYS A 286 -8.77 5.71 32.31
CA LYS A 286 -7.43 5.70 32.90
C LYS A 286 -6.81 4.30 32.84
N ALA A 287 -7.55 3.25 33.19
CA ALA A 287 -7.11 1.87 33.09
C ALA A 287 -6.76 1.50 31.64
N PHE A 288 -7.59 1.90 30.67
CA PHE A 288 -7.29 1.73 29.24
C PHE A 288 -5.95 2.36 28.85
N ALA A 289 -5.69 3.61 29.27
CA ALA A 289 -4.42 4.28 28.98
C ALA A 289 -3.22 3.63 29.70
N LEU A 290 -3.41 3.07 30.90
CA LEU A 290 -2.37 2.32 31.61
C LEU A 290 -2.06 0.98 30.94
N CYS A 291 -3.07 0.24 30.47
CA CYS A 291 -2.86 -0.97 29.66
C CYS A 291 -2.04 -0.65 28.41
N TRP A 292 -2.38 0.44 27.71
CA TRP A 292 -1.62 0.90 26.56
C TRP A 292 -0.16 1.22 26.91
N LYS A 293 0.07 1.89 28.05
CA LYS A 293 1.40 2.20 28.56
C LYS A 293 2.22 0.95 28.85
N PHE A 294 1.62 -0.06 29.50
CA PHE A 294 2.31 -1.30 29.86
C PHE A 294 2.66 -2.15 28.65
N LEU A 295 1.73 -2.26 27.69
CA LEU A 295 1.96 -3.01 26.46
C LEU A 295 2.91 -2.29 25.51
N ALA A 296 2.89 -0.95 25.47
CA ALA A 296 3.71 -0.13 24.60
C ALA A 296 3.71 -0.66 23.14
N SER A 297 2.52 -0.93 22.59
CA SER A 297 2.33 -1.56 21.28
C SER A 297 2.93 -0.74 20.13
N ASP A 298 3.38 -1.43 19.09
CA ASP A 298 3.96 -0.82 17.89
C ASP A 298 2.90 -0.47 16.86
N ILE A 299 1.86 -1.30 16.79
CA ILE A 299 0.70 -1.13 15.91
C ILE A 299 -0.55 -1.35 16.75
N HIS A 300 -1.60 -0.57 16.49
CA HIS A 300 -2.95 -0.94 16.88
C HIS A 300 -3.85 -1.11 15.68
N ILE A 301 -4.72 -2.11 15.75
CA ILE A 301 -5.61 -2.50 14.67
C ILE A 301 -7.04 -2.59 15.20
N GLY A 302 -7.99 -1.99 14.47
CA GLY A 302 -9.41 -2.05 14.80
C GLY A 302 -10.28 -2.00 13.55
N PHE A 303 -11.53 -2.44 13.65
CA PHE A 303 -12.49 -2.33 12.56
C PHE A 303 -13.40 -1.12 12.81
N ASN A 304 -13.31 -0.10 11.95
CA ASN A 304 -14.06 1.16 12.09
C ASN A 304 -13.69 2.00 13.33
N ASP A 305 -12.49 1.78 13.86
CA ASP A 305 -11.94 2.48 15.02
C ASP A 305 -11.74 3.98 14.74
N SER A 306 -11.37 4.31 13.50
CA SER A 306 -11.11 5.67 13.05
C SER A 306 -12.34 6.57 12.99
N GLN A 307 -13.54 5.99 12.84
CA GLN A 307 -14.80 6.76 12.72
C GLN A 307 -15.69 6.61 13.95
N TYR A 308 -15.58 5.50 14.67
CA TYR A 308 -16.40 5.22 15.85
C TYR A 308 -15.59 5.21 17.14
N ASP A 309 -14.72 4.22 17.36
CA ASP A 309 -14.13 3.94 18.67
C ASP A 309 -13.26 5.07 19.20
N TRP A 310 -12.24 5.48 18.44
CA TRP A 310 -11.38 6.60 18.82
C TRP A 310 -12.18 7.89 18.95
N ARG A 311 -13.18 8.08 18.09
CA ARG A 311 -14.04 9.25 18.16
C ARG A 311 -14.83 9.28 19.45
N PHE A 312 -15.39 8.15 19.85
CA PHE A 312 -16.15 8.05 21.10
C PHE A 312 -15.24 8.25 22.31
N ILE A 313 -14.10 7.54 22.37
CA ILE A 313 -13.14 7.64 23.47
C ILE A 313 -12.63 9.07 23.64
N VAL A 314 -12.17 9.72 22.57
CA VAL A 314 -11.56 11.06 22.66
C VAL A 314 -12.60 12.10 23.09
N GLU A 315 -13.81 12.07 22.53
CA GLU A 315 -14.86 13.03 22.92
C GLU A 315 -15.34 12.78 24.36
N LYS A 316 -15.42 11.51 24.79
CA LYS A 316 -15.74 11.17 26.18
C LYS A 316 -14.64 11.60 27.16
N ALA A 317 -13.37 11.39 26.81
CA ALA A 317 -12.21 11.79 27.60
C ALA A 317 -12.10 13.32 27.74
N LYS A 318 -12.45 14.08 26.70
CA LYS A 318 -12.57 15.55 26.78
C LYS A 318 -13.65 15.96 27.76
N LYS A 319 -14.84 15.36 27.66
CA LYS A 319 -15.97 15.67 28.55
C LYS A 319 -15.63 15.38 30.02
N LEU A 320 -14.93 14.28 30.29
CA LEU A 320 -14.51 13.88 31.64
C LEU A 320 -13.22 14.58 32.11
N GLY A 321 -12.60 15.43 31.29
CA GLY A 321 -11.40 16.17 31.65
C GLY A 321 -10.13 15.32 31.76
N VAL A 322 -10.09 14.12 31.16
CA VAL A 322 -8.97 13.16 31.31
C VAL A 322 -8.15 12.93 30.05
N LEU A 323 -8.48 13.56 28.91
CA LEU A 323 -7.77 13.35 27.65
C LEU A 323 -6.26 13.66 27.74
N GLU A 324 -5.88 14.77 28.38
CA GLU A 324 -4.47 15.13 28.55
C GLU A 324 -3.72 14.09 29.39
N TRP A 325 -4.34 13.65 30.49
CA TRP A 325 -3.78 12.60 31.34
C TRP A 325 -3.59 11.30 30.56
N MET A 326 -4.62 10.85 29.83
CA MET A 326 -4.57 9.63 29.03
C MET A 326 -3.43 9.72 28.00
N PHE A 327 -3.39 10.78 27.20
CA PHE A 327 -2.36 10.95 26.17
C PHE A 327 -0.95 10.91 26.77
N ASN A 328 -0.72 11.60 27.89
CA ASN A 328 0.59 11.67 28.53
C ASN A 328 1.02 10.34 29.19
N HIS A 329 0.09 9.42 29.45
CA HIS A 329 0.41 8.07 29.92
C HIS A 329 0.65 7.08 28.77
N MET A 330 -0.05 7.26 27.64
CA MET A 330 0.12 6.41 26.46
C MET A 330 1.32 6.81 25.58
N SER A 331 1.72 8.08 25.63
CA SER A 331 2.79 8.65 24.81
C SER A 331 4.08 8.80 25.61
N PHE A 332 5.21 8.44 25.00
CA PHE A 332 6.53 8.78 25.54
C PHE A 332 6.86 10.29 25.45
N LYS A 333 6.07 11.04 24.67
CA LYS A 333 6.22 12.48 24.45
C LYS A 333 4.96 13.19 24.97
N PRO A 334 4.99 13.74 26.20
CA PRO A 334 3.88 14.47 26.77
C PRO A 334 3.50 15.70 25.94
N SER A 335 2.24 16.09 26.01
CA SER A 335 1.71 17.25 25.30
C SER A 335 0.54 17.89 26.07
N SER A 336 0.25 19.15 25.77
CA SER A 336 -0.90 19.86 26.37
C SER A 336 -2.19 19.53 25.62
N LEU A 337 -3.33 19.62 26.30
CA LEU A 337 -4.65 19.38 25.71
C LEU A 337 -4.89 20.12 24.38
N GLU A 338 -4.44 21.38 24.29
CA GLU A 338 -4.53 22.20 23.07
C GLU A 338 -3.75 21.56 21.91
N LYS A 339 -2.50 21.16 22.16
CA LYS A 339 -1.64 20.54 21.14
C LYS A 339 -2.15 19.15 20.74
N ILE A 340 -2.66 18.38 21.70
CA ILE A 340 -3.26 17.06 21.43
C ILE A 340 -4.45 17.21 20.47
N THR A 341 -5.39 18.10 20.81
CA THR A 341 -6.59 18.34 20.00
C THR A 341 -6.23 18.90 18.62
N LYS A 342 -5.25 19.80 18.56
CA LYS A 342 -4.85 20.45 17.32
C LYS A 342 -4.06 19.56 16.39
N TRP A 343 -3.10 18.77 16.90
CA TRP A 343 -2.08 18.10 16.08
C TRP A 343 -2.13 16.58 16.15
N GLN A 344 -2.57 16.02 17.27
CA GLN A 344 -2.59 14.57 17.48
C GLN A 344 -3.95 13.94 17.20
N TYR A 345 -5.00 14.73 17.00
CA TYR A 345 -6.34 14.22 16.72
C TYR A 345 -6.99 14.95 15.53
N GLN A 346 -6.41 14.73 14.35
CA GLN A 346 -6.82 15.36 13.08
C GLN A 346 -7.46 14.36 12.13
N TYR A 347 -8.26 14.86 11.18
CA TYR A 347 -8.75 14.06 10.05
C TYR A 347 -7.65 13.91 9.01
N ASN A 348 -7.38 12.67 8.62
CA ASN A 348 -6.55 12.33 7.48
C ASN A 348 -7.43 11.78 6.37
N MET A 349 -7.40 12.43 5.20
CA MET A 349 -8.12 11.94 4.03
C MET A 349 -7.24 10.94 3.28
N ILE A 350 -7.77 9.74 3.05
CA ILE A 350 -7.19 8.71 2.21
C ILE A 350 -8.11 8.44 1.00
N LYS A 351 -7.55 7.85 -0.06
CA LYS A 351 -8.33 7.38 -1.20
C LYS A 351 -8.59 5.89 -1.06
N VAL A 352 -9.86 5.50 -1.10
CA VAL A 352 -10.29 4.09 -1.07
C VAL A 352 -11.22 3.88 -2.26
N ASN A 353 -10.81 3.01 -3.19
CA ASN A 353 -11.46 2.85 -4.49
C ASN A 353 -11.56 4.20 -5.23
N ASP A 354 -12.75 4.55 -5.76
CA ASP A 354 -13.01 5.82 -6.45
C ASP A 354 -13.42 6.97 -5.49
N GLY A 355 -13.34 6.76 -4.18
CA GLY A 355 -13.87 7.68 -3.17
C GLY A 355 -12.84 8.17 -2.15
N ASN A 356 -13.17 9.28 -1.50
CA ASN A 356 -12.41 9.77 -0.35
C ASN A 356 -12.95 9.11 0.92
N PHE A 357 -12.05 8.69 1.81
CA PHE A 357 -12.35 8.17 3.14
C PHE A 357 -11.57 8.98 4.17
N TYR A 358 -12.20 9.33 5.30
CA TYR A 358 -11.58 10.16 6.33
C TYR A 358 -11.30 9.32 7.57
N LEU A 359 -10.03 9.22 7.94
CA LEU A 359 -9.55 8.57 9.16
C LEU A 359 -9.41 9.60 10.27
N LYS A 360 -9.76 9.23 11.51
CA LYS A 360 -9.55 10.07 12.67
C LYS A 360 -9.16 9.27 13.91
N HIS A 361 -7.87 8.97 14.02
CA HIS A 361 -7.29 8.33 15.22
C HIS A 361 -6.63 9.36 16.13
N LEU A 362 -6.44 8.99 17.40
CA LEU A 362 -5.49 9.68 18.26
C LEU A 362 -4.07 9.23 17.89
N LYS A 363 -3.29 10.11 17.27
CA LYS A 363 -1.90 9.86 16.87
C LYS A 363 -1.01 9.79 18.12
N ILE A 364 -0.65 8.57 18.50
CA ILE A 364 0.28 8.30 19.60
C ILE A 364 1.68 8.12 18.99
N PRO A 365 2.65 8.99 19.32
CA PRO A 365 4.03 8.84 18.83
C PRO A 365 4.58 7.43 19.09
N GLY A 366 5.19 6.83 18.06
CA GLY A 366 5.76 5.48 18.15
C GLY A 366 4.75 4.34 18.07
N CYS A 367 3.48 4.59 17.77
CA CYS A 367 2.46 3.57 17.52
C CYS A 367 1.71 3.87 16.21
N VAL A 368 1.64 2.90 15.31
CA VAL A 368 0.92 3.01 14.02
C VAL A 368 -0.54 2.61 14.20
N ALA A 369 -1.46 3.45 13.73
CA ALA A 369 -2.90 3.19 13.76
C ALA A 369 -3.38 2.58 12.43
N ILE A 370 -4.00 1.41 12.45
CA ILE A 370 -4.54 0.74 11.24
C ILE A 370 -6.04 0.44 11.42
N ASP A 371 -6.89 1.20 10.72
CA ASP A 371 -8.30 0.82 10.55
C ASP A 371 -8.41 -0.21 9.43
N VAL A 372 -8.82 -1.44 9.75
CA VAL A 372 -8.96 -2.49 8.72
C VAL A 372 -10.16 -2.27 7.82
N TRP A 373 -11.14 -1.45 8.20
CA TRP A 373 -12.34 -1.24 7.40
C TRP A 373 -12.05 -0.68 5.99
N PRO A 374 -11.30 0.42 5.83
CA PRO A 374 -10.89 0.90 4.50
C PRO A 374 -9.99 -0.10 3.76
N CYS A 375 -9.19 -0.91 4.46
CA CYS A 375 -8.39 -1.98 3.84
C CYS A 375 -9.29 -3.03 3.18
N PHE A 376 -10.29 -3.54 3.91
CA PHE A 376 -11.27 -4.47 3.37
C PHE A 376 -12.09 -3.85 2.24
N MET A 377 -12.43 -2.56 2.32
CA MET A 377 -13.10 -1.87 1.21
C MET A 377 -12.25 -1.82 -0.06
N GLY A 378 -10.92 -1.71 0.07
CA GLY A 378 -9.99 -1.79 -1.05
C GLY A 378 -9.89 -3.20 -1.64
N LEU A 379 -9.65 -4.21 -0.77
CA LEU A 379 -9.52 -5.62 -1.18
C LEU A 379 -10.80 -6.16 -1.83
N TYR A 380 -11.95 -5.86 -1.22
CA TYR A 380 -13.27 -6.34 -1.64
C TYR A 380 -14.08 -5.25 -2.38
N SER A 381 -13.40 -4.41 -3.15
CA SER A 381 -13.97 -3.26 -3.88
C SER A 381 -15.16 -3.59 -4.81
N LYS A 382 -15.25 -4.86 -5.25
CA LYS A 382 -16.31 -5.37 -6.15
C LYS A 382 -17.63 -5.67 -5.43
N PHE A 383 -17.64 -5.72 -4.11
CA PHE A 383 -18.76 -6.23 -3.33
C PHE A 383 -19.68 -5.12 -2.78
N LYS A 384 -20.92 -5.49 -2.44
CA LYS A 384 -22.00 -4.54 -2.12
C LYS A 384 -22.07 -4.17 -0.64
N LYS A 385 -21.65 -5.07 0.24
CA LYS A 385 -21.70 -4.92 1.70
C LYS A 385 -20.30 -4.58 2.21
N SER A 386 -20.24 -3.86 3.33
CA SER A 386 -18.98 -3.41 3.94
C SER A 386 -18.99 -3.57 5.45
N SER A 387 -19.84 -4.45 5.99
CA SER A 387 -19.87 -4.76 7.42
C SER A 387 -18.82 -5.82 7.77
N LEU A 388 -18.38 -5.85 9.02
CA LEU A 388 -17.46 -6.89 9.50
C LEU A 388 -18.03 -8.30 9.26
N ALA A 389 -19.29 -8.54 9.63
CA ALA A 389 -19.96 -9.82 9.38
C ALA A 389 -20.00 -10.23 7.89
N TYR A 390 -19.97 -9.25 6.99
CA TYR A 390 -19.86 -9.54 5.57
C TYR A 390 -18.45 -10.01 5.21
N TYR A 391 -17.41 -9.27 5.63
CA TYR A 391 -16.04 -9.64 5.33
C TYR A 391 -15.61 -10.95 6.00
N LEU A 392 -16.03 -11.21 7.24
CA LEU A 392 -15.80 -12.48 7.93
C LEU A 392 -16.31 -13.65 7.09
N ARG A 393 -17.54 -13.54 6.57
CA ARG A 393 -18.14 -14.58 5.71
C ARG A 393 -17.38 -14.78 4.40
N GLU A 394 -16.93 -13.71 3.75
CA GLU A 394 -16.11 -13.81 2.53
C GLU A 394 -14.75 -14.47 2.82
N CYS A 395 -14.21 -14.28 4.03
CA CYS A 395 -13.02 -14.98 4.51
C CYS A 395 -13.32 -16.40 5.07
N ASN A 396 -14.53 -16.94 4.87
CA ASN A 396 -14.98 -18.22 5.45
C ASN A 396 -14.88 -18.31 6.99
N LEU A 397 -15.01 -17.17 7.66
CA LEU A 397 -15.08 -17.07 9.12
C LEU A 397 -16.54 -16.91 9.57
N ASP A 398 -16.84 -17.48 10.74
CA ASP A 398 -18.13 -17.31 11.40
C ASP A 398 -18.36 -15.82 11.75
N ASN A 399 -19.63 -15.39 11.82
CA ASN A 399 -19.94 -14.03 12.31
C ASN A 399 -19.44 -13.86 13.76
N LYS A 400 -19.26 -12.60 14.22
CA LYS A 400 -19.00 -12.25 15.64
C LYS A 400 -20.14 -12.77 16.52
N VAL A 401 -20.03 -14.04 16.91
CA VAL A 401 -20.70 -14.70 18.03
C VAL A 401 -19.51 -15.26 18.79
N ASP A 402 -19.30 -14.78 20.02
CA ASP A 402 -18.17 -15.04 20.91
C ASP A 402 -17.39 -16.30 20.52
N LEU A 403 -16.32 -16.10 19.75
CA LEU A 403 -15.49 -17.19 19.28
C LEU A 403 -14.84 -17.82 20.53
N PRO A 404 -15.12 -19.09 20.86
CA PRO A 404 -14.50 -19.73 22.00
C PRO A 404 -12.98 -19.68 21.86
N ILE A 405 -12.26 -19.41 22.95
CA ILE A 405 -10.81 -19.16 22.92
C ILE A 405 -9.98 -20.25 22.23
N HIS A 406 -10.39 -21.52 22.32
CA HIS A 406 -9.74 -22.61 21.61
C HIS A 406 -9.83 -22.48 20.07
N ARG A 407 -10.88 -21.85 19.53
CA ARG A 407 -10.99 -21.52 18.10
C ARG A 407 -10.13 -20.31 17.73
N ILE A 408 -10.06 -19.29 18.58
CA ILE A 408 -9.17 -18.12 18.38
C ILE A 408 -7.71 -18.59 18.35
N ASN A 409 -7.29 -19.37 19.34
CA ASN A 409 -5.94 -19.94 19.41
C ASN A 409 -5.64 -20.83 18.20
N LYS A 410 -6.62 -21.64 17.76
CA LYS A 410 -6.47 -22.43 16.53
C LYS A 410 -6.28 -21.55 15.28
N TYR A 411 -7.06 -20.49 15.12
CA TYR A 411 -6.90 -19.56 13.99
C TYR A 411 -5.59 -18.78 14.08
N TYR A 412 -5.15 -18.41 15.28
CA TYR A 412 -3.86 -17.79 15.53
C TYR A 412 -2.70 -18.76 15.19
N GLU A 413 -2.77 -20.02 15.61
CA GLU A 413 -1.81 -21.06 15.22
C GLU A 413 -1.79 -21.33 13.71
N MET A 414 -2.94 -21.25 13.05
CA MET A 414 -3.04 -21.35 11.59
C MET A 414 -2.38 -20.13 10.92
N ALA A 415 -2.67 -18.91 11.39
CA ALA A 415 -2.06 -17.69 10.89
C ALA A 415 -0.54 -17.62 11.13
N LEU A 416 -0.04 -18.17 12.24
CA LEU A 416 1.39 -18.29 12.51
C LEU A 416 2.09 -19.30 11.58
N LYS A 417 1.36 -20.28 11.05
CA LYS A 417 1.88 -21.30 10.11
C LYS A 417 1.73 -20.87 8.65
N GLU A 418 0.79 -19.98 8.35
CA GLU A 418 0.59 -19.40 7.02
C GLU A 418 1.38 -18.11 6.88
N THR A 419 2.60 -18.19 6.35
CA THR A 419 3.24 -17.02 5.72
C THR A 419 2.40 -16.65 4.50
N ASN A 420 1.53 -15.66 4.65
CA ASN A 420 0.81 -15.13 3.51
C ASN A 420 1.84 -14.48 2.57
N VAL A 421 2.19 -15.19 1.49
CA VAL A 421 3.17 -14.76 0.46
C VAL A 421 2.88 -13.32 0.02
N ILE A 422 1.59 -12.96 -0.07
CA ILE A 422 1.13 -11.62 -0.45
C ILE A 422 1.58 -10.55 0.57
N THR A 423 1.58 -10.84 1.87
CA THR A 423 2.01 -9.90 2.90
C THR A 423 3.53 -9.72 2.89
N ALA A 424 4.29 -10.79 2.66
CA ALA A 424 5.75 -10.73 2.53
C ALA A 424 6.18 -9.94 1.28
N GLU A 425 5.57 -10.20 0.13
CA GLU A 425 5.79 -9.43 -1.11
C GLU A 425 5.44 -7.96 -0.93
N GLN A 426 4.33 -7.66 -0.24
CA GLN A 426 3.96 -6.28 0.05
C GLN A 426 5.00 -5.58 0.91
N MET A 427 5.47 -6.21 2.00
CA MET A 427 6.52 -5.65 2.85
C MET A 427 7.83 -5.43 2.09
N GLN A 428 8.20 -6.34 1.19
CA GLN A 428 9.35 -6.15 0.31
C GLN A 428 9.17 -4.92 -0.58
N VAL A 429 7.99 -4.74 -1.19
CA VAL A 429 7.65 -3.55 -1.98
C VAL A 429 7.71 -2.26 -1.13
N VAL A 430 7.27 -2.31 0.14
CA VAL A 430 7.40 -1.16 1.06
C VAL A 430 8.86 -0.79 1.29
N SER A 431 9.68 -1.80 1.60
CA SER A 431 11.11 -1.62 1.91
C SER A 431 11.88 -1.05 0.71
N ILE A 432 11.71 -1.61 -0.49
CA ILE A 432 12.40 -1.10 -1.70
C ILE A 432 11.94 0.30 -2.10
N SER A 433 10.74 0.71 -1.66
CA SER A 433 10.18 2.04 -1.94
C SER A 433 10.54 3.08 -0.87
N PHE A 434 11.37 2.74 0.13
CA PHE A 434 11.76 3.62 1.24
C PHE A 434 10.57 4.22 2.00
N LEU A 435 9.50 3.44 2.14
CA LEU A 435 8.28 3.87 2.81
C LEU A 435 8.19 3.32 4.24
N SER A 436 7.50 4.08 5.09
CA SER A 436 7.07 3.60 6.40
C SER A 436 5.91 2.61 6.26
N LEU A 437 5.67 1.79 7.28
CA LEU A 437 4.51 0.91 7.34
C LEU A 437 3.20 1.71 7.20
N TYR A 438 3.07 2.82 7.91
CA TYR A 438 1.90 3.70 7.81
C TYR A 438 1.65 4.16 6.38
N ASP A 439 2.70 4.60 5.68
CA ASP A 439 2.56 5.12 4.32
C ASP A 439 2.13 4.04 3.33
N ALA A 440 2.68 2.83 3.47
CA ALA A 440 2.33 1.71 2.62
C ALA A 440 0.87 1.26 2.74
N HIS A 441 0.30 1.37 3.93
CA HIS A 441 -1.07 0.96 4.22
C HIS A 441 -2.11 1.96 3.68
N TYR A 442 -1.82 3.27 3.76
CA TYR A 442 -2.82 4.30 3.48
C TYR A 442 -2.65 5.05 2.16
N PHE A 443 -1.46 5.06 1.56
CA PHE A 443 -1.21 5.80 0.34
C PHE A 443 -1.14 4.88 -0.89
N ALA A 444 -1.62 5.42 -2.02
CA ALA A 444 -1.77 4.68 -3.26
C ALA A 444 -0.43 4.26 -3.89
N GLY A 445 -0.48 3.27 -4.79
CA GLY A 445 0.71 2.76 -5.49
C GLY A 445 1.55 3.82 -6.21
N GLY A 446 0.94 4.94 -6.64
CA GLY A 446 1.69 6.07 -7.21
C GLY A 446 2.78 6.63 -6.30
N MET A 447 2.56 6.64 -4.97
CA MET A 447 3.57 7.09 -4.02
C MET A 447 4.78 6.15 -3.97
N LYS A 448 4.55 4.83 -4.03
CA LYS A 448 5.60 3.81 -4.08
C LYS A 448 6.51 4.03 -5.30
N VAL A 449 5.88 4.24 -6.46
CA VAL A 449 6.59 4.52 -7.72
C VAL A 449 7.35 5.85 -7.66
N CYS A 450 6.74 6.93 -7.17
CA CYS A 450 7.40 8.22 -7.06
C CYS A 450 8.64 8.18 -6.15
N ASN A 451 8.54 7.52 -4.99
CA ASN A 451 9.67 7.40 -4.07
C ASN A 451 10.82 6.58 -4.67
N LEU A 452 10.50 5.43 -5.27
CA LEU A 452 11.50 4.57 -5.92
C LEU A 452 12.21 5.29 -7.07
N LEU A 453 11.45 6.01 -7.91
CA LEU A 453 12.00 6.84 -8.98
C LEU A 453 12.85 7.99 -8.43
N GLY A 454 12.41 8.64 -7.35
CA GLY A 454 13.13 9.73 -6.70
C GLY A 454 14.48 9.28 -6.13
N ALA A 455 14.50 8.17 -5.39
CA ALA A 455 15.72 7.56 -4.86
C ALA A 455 16.69 7.17 -5.99
N SER A 456 16.18 6.55 -7.06
CA SER A 456 16.98 6.15 -8.21
C SER A 456 17.51 7.34 -9.01
N ALA A 457 16.73 8.42 -9.12
CA ALA A 457 17.14 9.67 -9.77
C ALA A 457 18.25 10.35 -8.98
N TRP A 458 18.09 10.44 -7.65
CA TRP A 458 19.08 11.02 -6.74
C TRP A 458 20.44 10.33 -6.86
N GLN A 459 20.48 8.99 -6.85
CA GLN A 459 21.71 8.22 -7.02
C GLN A 459 22.43 8.51 -8.35
N ARG A 460 21.67 8.88 -9.39
CA ARG A 460 22.19 9.22 -10.72
C ARG A 460 22.54 10.70 -10.90
N GLY A 461 22.40 11.51 -9.85
CA GLY A 461 22.61 12.96 -9.92
C GLY A 461 21.57 13.68 -10.80
N LEU A 462 20.36 13.13 -10.89
CA LEU A 462 19.20 13.73 -11.55
C LEU A 462 18.34 14.42 -10.47
N LEU A 463 18.14 15.73 -10.61
CA LEU A 463 17.25 16.45 -9.69
C LEU A 463 15.83 16.46 -10.24
N THR A 464 14.88 16.10 -9.38
CA THR A 464 13.46 15.98 -9.72
C THR A 464 12.66 17.08 -9.02
N SER A 465 11.65 17.63 -9.67
CA SER A 465 10.64 18.45 -8.99
C SER A 465 9.43 17.58 -8.66
N THR A 466 8.95 17.68 -7.42
CA THR A 466 7.74 16.99 -6.94
C THR A 466 6.50 17.88 -7.02
N ILE A 467 6.68 19.15 -7.40
CA ILE A 467 5.60 20.12 -7.57
C ILE A 467 4.97 19.89 -8.95
N SER A 468 3.66 19.65 -8.97
CA SER A 468 2.92 19.48 -10.23
C SER A 468 3.01 20.72 -11.12
N CYS A 469 3.20 20.53 -12.42
CA CYS A 469 3.10 21.62 -13.38
C CYS A 469 1.64 22.13 -13.43
N GLU A 470 1.45 23.45 -13.31
CA GLU A 470 0.12 24.09 -13.37
C GLU A 470 -0.52 23.99 -14.77
N GLN A 471 0.30 23.82 -15.81
CA GLN A 471 -0.15 23.58 -17.18
C GLN A 471 -0.36 22.08 -17.39
N THR A 472 -1.52 21.57 -16.99
CA THR A 472 -1.97 20.25 -17.43
C THR A 472 -2.75 20.42 -18.72
N GLU A 473 -2.17 19.97 -19.83
CA GLU A 473 -2.91 19.90 -21.09
C GLU A 473 -4.00 18.84 -20.95
N SER A 474 -5.27 19.29 -20.98
CA SER A 474 -6.41 18.39 -20.99
C SER A 474 -6.59 17.81 -22.39
N GLY A 475 -6.65 16.48 -22.51
CA GLY A 475 -6.74 15.78 -23.78
C GLY A 475 -6.84 14.28 -23.57
N SER A 476 -7.27 13.56 -24.62
CA SER A 476 -7.30 12.10 -24.60
C SER A 476 -6.33 11.55 -25.62
N PHE A 477 -5.44 10.66 -25.18
CA PHE A 477 -4.63 9.85 -26.09
C PHE A 477 -5.51 8.77 -26.74
N LEU A 478 -5.14 8.35 -27.95
CA LEU A 478 -5.79 7.19 -28.56
C LEU A 478 -5.47 5.95 -27.71
N GLY A 479 -6.50 5.35 -27.12
CA GLY A 479 -6.33 4.14 -26.31
C GLY A 479 -6.02 2.90 -27.16
N ALA A 480 -5.87 1.76 -26.50
CA ALA A 480 -5.61 0.49 -27.18
C ALA A 480 -6.72 0.13 -28.18
N TYR A 481 -6.32 -0.37 -29.35
CA TYR A 481 -7.26 -0.88 -30.34
C TYR A 481 -7.79 -2.26 -29.91
N VAL A 482 -9.10 -2.48 -30.03
CA VAL A 482 -9.74 -3.76 -29.71
C VAL A 482 -10.40 -4.31 -30.97
N PHE A 483 -9.84 -5.41 -31.46
CA PHE A 483 -10.41 -6.17 -32.57
C PHE A 483 -11.85 -6.61 -32.25
N PRO A 484 -12.79 -6.52 -33.22
CA PRO A 484 -14.14 -7.02 -33.02
C PRO A 484 -14.12 -8.56 -32.92
N PRO A 485 -14.74 -9.18 -31.89
CA PRO A 485 -14.76 -10.63 -31.78
C PRO A 485 -15.81 -11.23 -32.72
N ILE A 486 -15.56 -12.45 -33.18
CA ILE A 486 -16.59 -13.30 -33.80
C ILE A 486 -17.50 -13.80 -32.68
N LYS A 487 -18.76 -13.37 -32.68
CA LYS A 487 -19.70 -13.66 -31.58
C LYS A 487 -20.30 -15.05 -31.71
N GLY A 488 -20.49 -15.74 -30.59
CA GLY A 488 -21.11 -17.05 -30.54
C GLY A 488 -20.42 -17.99 -29.55
N LEU A 489 -20.98 -19.20 -29.43
CA LEU A 489 -20.34 -20.33 -28.76
C LEU A 489 -19.35 -20.96 -29.75
N GLU A 490 -18.08 -20.97 -29.38
CA GLU A 490 -17.02 -21.71 -30.04
C GLU A 490 -16.75 -22.99 -29.24
N ASN A 491 -17.18 -24.12 -29.80
CA ASN A 491 -17.07 -25.45 -29.21
C ASN A 491 -16.48 -26.48 -30.21
N LYS A 492 -15.94 -26.00 -31.34
CA LYS A 492 -15.32 -26.84 -32.37
C LYS A 492 -13.80 -26.89 -32.23
N CYS A 493 -13.18 -25.83 -31.73
CA CYS A 493 -11.74 -25.79 -31.46
C CYS A 493 -11.40 -25.02 -30.17
N PRO A 494 -10.30 -25.40 -29.48
CA PRO A 494 -9.78 -24.62 -28.37
C PRO A 494 -9.25 -23.25 -28.83
N VAL A 495 -9.50 -22.21 -28.03
CA VAL A 495 -9.00 -20.86 -28.30
C VAL A 495 -7.85 -20.55 -27.35
N THR A 496 -6.71 -20.15 -27.91
CA THR A 496 -5.48 -19.85 -27.16
C THR A 496 -5.10 -18.38 -27.33
N GLY A 497 -4.54 -17.79 -26.27
CA GLY A 497 -3.97 -16.45 -26.29
C GLY A 497 -2.44 -16.51 -26.22
N LEU A 498 -1.78 -15.93 -27.23
CA LEU A 498 -0.42 -15.44 -27.07
C LEU A 498 -0.55 -13.97 -26.63
N ASP A 499 -0.07 -13.65 -25.44
CA ASP A 499 -0.03 -12.28 -24.93
C ASP A 499 1.42 -11.83 -24.70
N PHE A 500 1.65 -10.52 -24.65
CA PHE A 500 2.94 -9.97 -24.30
C PHE A 500 3.14 -9.98 -22.79
N ALA A 501 4.24 -10.58 -22.32
CA ALA A 501 4.59 -10.50 -20.91
C ALA A 501 4.97 -9.06 -20.55
N SER A 502 4.18 -8.43 -19.67
CA SER A 502 4.42 -7.07 -19.19
C SER A 502 4.61 -6.06 -20.34
N LEU A 503 3.72 -6.07 -21.34
CA LEU A 503 3.85 -5.28 -22.58
C LEU A 503 4.36 -3.84 -22.35
N TYR A 504 3.67 -3.06 -21.51
CA TYR A 504 4.03 -1.66 -21.29
C TYR A 504 5.42 -1.49 -20.64
N PRO A 505 5.75 -2.17 -19.51
CA PRO A 505 7.11 -2.22 -19.00
C PRO A 505 8.16 -2.61 -20.06
N SER A 506 7.87 -3.64 -20.84
CA SER A 506 8.77 -4.16 -21.87
C SER A 506 9.00 -3.14 -23.00
N LEU A 507 7.98 -2.39 -23.40
CA LEU A 507 8.09 -1.28 -24.36
C LEU A 507 8.90 -0.11 -23.77
N ILE A 508 8.66 0.24 -22.50
CA ILE A 508 9.40 1.29 -21.80
C ILE A 508 10.90 0.96 -21.76
N MET A 509 11.25 -0.28 -21.42
CA MET A 509 12.64 -0.74 -21.41
C MET A 509 13.23 -0.78 -22.83
N THR A 510 12.55 -1.42 -23.78
CA THR A 510 13.04 -1.62 -25.16
C THR A 510 13.30 -0.32 -25.90
N TYR A 511 12.38 0.64 -25.82
CA TYR A 511 12.49 1.93 -26.52
C TYR A 511 13.05 3.04 -25.63
N ASN A 512 13.57 2.69 -24.45
CA ASN A 512 14.15 3.61 -23.48
C ASN A 512 13.24 4.79 -23.10
N LEU A 513 11.93 4.54 -22.97
CA LEU A 513 10.93 5.59 -22.75
C LEU A 513 11.05 6.16 -21.33
N SER A 514 11.92 7.15 -21.17
CA SER A 514 12.21 7.78 -19.89
C SER A 514 12.38 9.28 -20.07
N PRO A 515 11.86 10.13 -19.16
CA PRO A 515 11.91 11.59 -19.30
C PRO A 515 13.32 12.15 -19.58
N ASP A 516 14.35 11.54 -19.00
CA ASP A 516 15.76 11.93 -19.14
C ASP A 516 16.40 11.52 -20.47
N LYS A 517 15.67 10.79 -21.32
CA LYS A 517 16.12 10.25 -22.62
C LYS A 517 15.26 10.70 -23.79
N ILE A 518 14.22 11.50 -23.56
CA ILE A 518 13.38 12.08 -24.61
C ILE A 518 14.01 13.38 -25.15
N ILE A 519 13.95 13.55 -26.46
CA ILE A 519 14.30 14.77 -27.18
C ILE A 519 13.07 15.23 -27.95
N LEU A 520 12.63 16.46 -27.67
CA LEU A 520 11.42 17.04 -28.28
C LEU A 520 11.71 17.86 -29.55
N SER A 521 12.98 18.22 -29.81
CA SER A 521 13.32 19.04 -30.99
C SER A 521 14.13 18.27 -32.03
N ARG A 522 13.71 18.42 -33.29
CA ARG A 522 14.37 17.78 -34.43
C ARG A 522 15.82 18.26 -34.59
N GLU A 523 16.12 19.53 -34.33
CA GLU A 523 17.52 20.00 -34.39
C GLU A 523 18.38 19.32 -33.33
N ARG A 524 17.89 19.22 -32.08
CA ARG A 524 18.63 18.55 -31.00
C ARG A 524 18.81 17.07 -31.26
N ALA A 525 17.81 16.41 -31.86
CA ALA A 525 17.90 15.00 -32.26
C ALA A 525 19.05 14.80 -33.25
N LYS A 526 19.13 15.63 -34.30
CA LYS A 526 20.23 15.59 -35.28
C LYS A 526 21.61 15.90 -34.66
N GLN A 527 21.66 16.84 -33.72
CA GLN A 527 22.90 17.25 -33.05
C GLN A 527 23.36 16.27 -31.95
N SER A 528 22.51 15.35 -31.51
CA SER A 528 22.82 14.45 -30.39
C SER A 528 23.99 13.50 -30.66
N GLY A 529 24.23 13.13 -31.92
CA GLY A 529 25.22 12.13 -32.32
C GLY A 529 24.91 10.71 -31.82
N LYS A 530 23.71 10.47 -31.28
CA LYS A 530 23.27 9.17 -30.75
C LYS A 530 22.31 8.47 -31.72
N LYS A 531 22.17 7.15 -31.56
CA LYS A 531 21.09 6.39 -32.23
C LYS A 531 19.78 6.68 -31.53
N LEU A 532 18.73 6.91 -32.30
CA LEU A 532 17.44 7.37 -31.80
C LEU A 532 16.32 6.43 -32.26
N HIS A 533 15.34 6.22 -31.40
CA HIS A 533 14.02 5.74 -31.77
C HIS A 533 13.16 6.96 -32.10
N GLU A 534 12.62 7.02 -33.31
CA GLU A 534 11.61 8.01 -33.67
C GLU A 534 10.24 7.54 -33.18
N ILE A 535 9.53 8.41 -32.47
CA ILE A 535 8.23 8.14 -31.87
C ILE A 535 7.24 9.12 -32.46
N SER A 536 6.25 8.61 -33.18
CA SER A 536 5.18 9.41 -33.77
C SER A 536 3.82 8.94 -33.26
N PHE A 537 3.02 9.88 -32.76
CA PHE A 537 1.68 9.61 -32.27
C PHE A 537 0.79 10.84 -32.39
N LYS A 538 -0.52 10.65 -32.27
CA LYS A 538 -1.49 11.76 -32.25
C LYS A 538 -1.88 12.13 -30.83
N PHE A 539 -1.78 13.41 -30.50
CA PHE A 539 -2.34 13.99 -29.28
C PHE A 539 -3.30 15.12 -29.66
N ASN A 540 -4.56 15.06 -29.21
CA ASN A 540 -5.59 16.01 -29.60
C ASN A 540 -5.71 16.21 -31.13
N ASN A 541 -5.56 15.13 -31.90
CA ASN A 541 -5.51 15.11 -33.38
C ASN A 541 -4.35 15.89 -34.01
N GLN A 542 -3.36 16.30 -33.24
CA GLN A 542 -2.10 16.87 -33.72
C GLN A 542 -1.04 15.77 -33.79
N ASP A 543 -0.27 15.76 -34.86
CA ASP A 543 0.85 14.83 -35.00
C ASP A 543 2.01 15.30 -34.12
N CYS A 544 2.33 14.50 -33.12
CA CYS A 544 3.50 14.67 -32.26
C CYS A 544 4.63 13.80 -32.81
N LEU A 545 5.83 14.38 -32.88
CA LEU A 545 7.04 13.70 -33.29
C LEU A 545 8.14 13.95 -32.27
N GLU A 546 8.62 12.87 -31.66
CA GLU A 546 9.62 12.90 -30.59
C GLU A 546 10.69 11.83 -30.84
N TRP A 547 11.82 11.94 -30.15
CA TRP A 547 12.92 10.97 -30.26
C TRP A 547 13.35 10.47 -28.89
N SER A 548 13.59 9.17 -28.76
CA SER A 548 14.18 8.55 -27.57
C SER A 548 15.59 8.05 -27.87
N ILE A 549 16.54 8.22 -26.95
CA ILE A 549 17.90 7.67 -27.09
C ILE A 549 17.84 6.13 -27.05
N GLN A 550 18.37 5.44 -28.05
CA GLN A 550 18.54 3.99 -28.00
C GLN A 550 19.67 3.61 -27.03
N HIS A 551 19.40 2.72 -26.07
CA HIS A 551 20.36 2.38 -25.03
C HIS A 551 21.33 1.24 -25.39
N ASN A 552 21.04 0.43 -26.42
CA ASN A 552 21.90 -0.68 -26.89
C ASN A 552 22.40 -1.66 -25.79
N ASN A 553 21.60 -1.87 -24.74
CA ASN A 553 21.99 -2.59 -23.51
C ASN A 553 23.21 -2.02 -22.75
N ILE A 554 23.58 -0.76 -22.98
CA ILE A 554 24.64 -0.05 -22.25
C ILE A 554 24.03 0.62 -21.01
N SER A 555 24.57 0.33 -19.82
CA SER A 555 24.01 0.75 -18.53
C SER A 555 23.87 2.28 -18.41
N GLU A 556 24.88 3.03 -18.87
CA GLU A 556 24.90 4.49 -18.83
C GLU A 556 23.89 5.15 -19.79
N GLU A 557 23.51 4.43 -20.86
CA GLU A 557 22.55 4.92 -21.85
C GLU A 557 21.10 4.59 -21.48
N LYS A 558 20.87 3.66 -20.55
CA LYS A 558 19.54 3.34 -20.01
C LYS A 558 18.97 4.54 -19.22
N GLY A 559 17.74 4.90 -19.54
CA GLY A 559 16.95 5.92 -18.86
C GLY A 559 16.53 5.48 -17.46
N LEU A 560 16.14 6.45 -16.63
CA LEU A 560 15.70 6.19 -15.26
C LEU A 560 14.64 5.08 -15.18
N TYR A 561 13.61 5.14 -16.03
CA TYR A 561 12.49 4.20 -15.97
C TYR A 561 12.89 2.77 -16.34
N ALA A 562 13.75 2.62 -17.35
CA ALA A 562 14.23 1.31 -17.79
C ALA A 562 15.01 0.60 -16.68
N ASN A 563 15.87 1.32 -15.94
CA ASN A 563 16.64 0.73 -14.84
C ASN A 563 15.76 0.31 -13.66
N VAL A 564 14.79 1.15 -13.28
CA VAL A 564 13.87 0.81 -12.19
C VAL A 564 13.01 -0.40 -12.56
N LEU A 565 12.53 -0.48 -13.80
CA LEU A 565 11.77 -1.64 -14.26
C LEU A 565 12.63 -2.90 -14.36
N GLU A 566 13.89 -2.79 -14.77
CA GLU A 566 14.83 -3.92 -14.77
C GLU A 566 15.06 -4.43 -13.35
N TYR A 567 15.29 -3.54 -12.38
CA TYR A 567 15.40 -3.88 -10.96
C TYR A 567 14.14 -4.59 -10.42
N LEU A 568 12.94 -4.12 -10.81
CA LEU A 568 11.67 -4.75 -10.41
C LEU A 568 11.35 -6.05 -11.16
N SER A 569 11.99 -6.28 -12.31
CA SER A 569 11.78 -7.47 -13.15
C SER A 569 12.70 -8.64 -12.77
N ILE A 570 13.65 -8.44 -11.85
CA ILE A 570 14.48 -9.49 -11.27
C ILE A 570 13.68 -10.08 -10.09
N PRO A 571 13.17 -11.31 -10.18
CA PRO A 571 12.54 -11.95 -9.03
C PRO A 571 13.60 -12.22 -7.95
N PRO A 572 13.28 -12.13 -6.64
CA PRO A 572 14.19 -12.59 -5.60
C PRO A 572 14.47 -14.08 -5.81
N GLU A 573 15.76 -14.42 -5.89
CA GLU A 573 16.33 -15.74 -6.25
C GLU A 573 15.86 -16.91 -5.36
N ARG A 574 15.08 -16.63 -4.31
CA ARG A 574 14.51 -17.60 -3.36
C ARG A 574 13.15 -18.20 -3.76
N CYS A 575 12.47 -17.69 -4.78
CA CYS A 575 11.08 -18.11 -5.09
C CYS A 575 10.94 -19.34 -6.01
N PHE A 576 12.03 -19.91 -6.52
CA PHE A 576 11.95 -21.06 -7.44
C PHE A 576 12.81 -22.27 -7.00
N GLN A 577 13.62 -22.13 -5.96
CA GLN A 577 14.56 -23.16 -5.52
C GLN A 577 13.86 -24.45 -5.03
N GLU A 578 12.71 -24.33 -4.36
CA GLU A 578 11.93 -25.49 -3.89
C GLU A 578 11.08 -26.16 -5.00
N CYS A 579 10.81 -25.46 -6.11
CA CYS A 579 10.07 -26.00 -7.25
C CYS A 579 10.98 -26.74 -8.25
N ASP A 580 12.22 -26.27 -8.39
CA ASP A 580 13.23 -26.88 -9.26
C ASP A 580 13.79 -28.18 -8.63
N GLU A 581 13.95 -28.22 -7.29
CA GLU A 581 14.36 -29.44 -6.57
C GLU A 581 13.31 -30.56 -6.61
N ALA A 582 12.03 -30.21 -6.80
CA ALA A 582 10.92 -31.18 -6.90
C ALA A 582 10.78 -31.81 -8.29
N TYR A 583 11.44 -31.28 -9.33
CA TYR A 583 11.37 -31.79 -10.70
C TYR A 583 12.43 -32.86 -11.00
N ASP A 584 13.58 -32.84 -10.31
CA ASP A 584 14.70 -33.75 -10.57
C ASP A 584 14.62 -35.11 -9.84
N GLY A 585 13.57 -35.34 -9.04
CA GLY A 585 13.31 -36.59 -8.32
C GLY A 585 12.67 -37.67 -9.21
N GLY A 586 13.37 -38.13 -10.24
CA GLY A 586 12.86 -39.07 -11.23
C GLY A 586 12.27 -40.38 -10.65
N ASN A 587 11.01 -40.69 -11.01
CA ASN A 587 10.53 -42.06 -11.28
C ASN A 587 9.08 -42.14 -11.80
N GLY A 588 8.92 -42.71 -13.01
CA GLY A 588 7.89 -43.70 -13.38
C GLY A 588 6.42 -43.28 -13.53
N ILE A 589 5.92 -43.32 -14.76
CA ILE A 589 4.68 -42.67 -15.24
C ILE A 589 3.40 -43.53 -15.05
N SER A 590 2.24 -42.88 -14.81
CA SER A 590 0.90 -43.49 -14.87
C SER A 590 -0.12 -42.59 -15.60
N LYS A 591 -1.38 -43.06 -15.72
CA LYS A 591 -2.55 -42.68 -16.57
C LYS A 591 -2.80 -41.19 -16.93
N GLU A 592 -2.11 -40.27 -16.29
CA GLU A 592 -1.89 -38.87 -16.68
C GLU A 592 -1.19 -38.73 -18.05
N GLU A 593 -0.33 -39.69 -18.42
CA GLU A 593 0.45 -39.72 -19.67
C GLU A 593 -0.39 -39.80 -20.95
N TYR A 594 -1.63 -40.32 -20.87
CA TYR A 594 -2.54 -40.39 -22.02
C TYR A 594 -3.26 -39.07 -22.30
N TRP A 595 -3.56 -38.29 -21.25
CA TRP A 595 -4.19 -36.98 -21.38
C TRP A 595 -3.17 -35.85 -21.65
N SER A 596 -1.92 -36.02 -21.24
CA SER A 596 -0.79 -35.13 -21.60
C SER A 596 -0.49 -35.10 -23.11
N ARG A 597 -0.74 -36.19 -23.84
CA ARG A 597 -0.40 -36.26 -25.29
C ARG A 597 -1.25 -35.36 -26.20
N MET A 598 -2.49 -35.05 -25.84
CA MET A 598 -3.36 -34.18 -26.65
C MET A 598 -3.09 -32.68 -26.42
N VAL A 599 -2.65 -32.31 -25.20
CA VAL A 599 -2.26 -30.93 -24.85
C VAL A 599 -0.84 -30.63 -25.31
N ASN A 600 0.10 -31.58 -25.22
CA ASN A 600 1.47 -31.42 -25.69
C ASN A 600 1.57 -31.17 -27.21
N ILE A 601 0.59 -31.60 -28.02
CA ILE A 601 0.56 -31.28 -29.46
C ILE A 601 0.20 -29.81 -29.67
N SER A 602 -0.74 -29.27 -28.87
CA SER A 602 -1.16 -27.87 -28.97
C SER A 602 -0.12 -26.92 -28.35
N MET A 603 0.49 -27.32 -27.23
CA MET A 603 1.59 -26.59 -26.58
C MET A 603 2.89 -26.68 -27.37
N GLY A 604 3.25 -27.83 -27.98
CA GLY A 604 4.48 -27.96 -28.76
C GLY A 604 4.46 -27.22 -30.11
N VAL A 605 3.28 -27.02 -30.72
CA VAL A 605 3.12 -26.11 -31.87
C VAL A 605 3.19 -24.65 -31.41
N MET A 606 2.65 -24.34 -30.23
CA MET A 606 2.65 -22.99 -29.69
C MET A 606 3.99 -22.55 -29.10
N GLU A 607 4.78 -23.47 -28.53
CA GLU A 607 6.13 -23.24 -28.01
C GLU A 607 7.09 -22.94 -29.16
N LYS A 608 7.01 -23.71 -30.25
CA LYS A 608 7.73 -23.40 -31.50
C LYS A 608 7.34 -22.03 -32.06
N LEU A 609 6.04 -21.71 -32.11
CA LEU A 609 5.58 -20.41 -32.57
C LEU A 609 6.02 -19.27 -31.63
N HIS A 610 5.96 -19.50 -30.32
CA HIS A 610 6.44 -18.58 -29.29
C HIS A 610 7.93 -18.29 -29.47
N ASP A 611 8.75 -19.32 -29.64
CA ASP A 611 10.21 -19.19 -29.80
C ASP A 611 10.55 -18.51 -31.12
N GLU A 612 9.88 -18.87 -32.21
CA GLU A 612 10.04 -18.22 -33.52
C GLU A 612 9.65 -16.74 -33.47
N VAL A 613 8.53 -16.40 -32.81
CA VAL A 613 8.08 -15.02 -32.64
C VAL A 613 9.04 -14.23 -31.76
N ASN A 614 9.51 -14.81 -30.65
CA ASN A 614 10.48 -14.15 -29.76
C ASN A 614 11.85 -13.97 -30.44
N ASP A 615 12.29 -14.92 -31.26
CA ASP A 615 13.50 -14.80 -32.09
C ASP A 615 13.37 -13.71 -33.15
N PHE A 616 12.21 -13.62 -33.79
CA PHE A 616 11.89 -12.52 -34.71
C PHE A 616 11.90 -11.17 -33.97
N LEU A 617 11.21 -11.06 -32.84
CA LEU A 617 11.15 -9.83 -32.02
C LEU A 617 12.54 -9.39 -31.56
N ARG A 618 13.42 -10.34 -31.18
CA ARG A 618 14.80 -10.05 -30.80
C ARG A 618 15.63 -9.53 -31.98
N LYS A 619 15.48 -10.13 -33.17
CA LYS A 619 16.19 -9.68 -34.39
C LYS A 619 15.72 -8.30 -34.85
N ASP A 620 14.42 -8.03 -34.76
CA ASP A 620 13.81 -6.77 -35.16
C ASP A 620 14.15 -5.63 -34.18
N ASN A 621 13.91 -5.85 -32.88
CA ASN A 621 14.04 -4.82 -31.86
C ASN A 621 15.45 -4.69 -31.25
N LYS A 622 16.34 -5.65 -31.49
CA LYS A 622 17.71 -5.72 -30.92
C LYS A 622 17.74 -5.74 -29.39
N SER A 623 16.65 -6.13 -28.75
CA SER A 623 16.50 -6.30 -27.30
C SER A 623 15.76 -7.62 -27.00
N SER A 624 15.93 -8.15 -25.78
CA SER A 624 15.22 -9.33 -25.28
C SER A 624 14.09 -8.99 -24.31
N TYR A 625 13.80 -7.70 -24.08
CA TYR A 625 12.78 -7.28 -23.12
C TYR A 625 11.36 -7.48 -23.65
N LEU A 626 11.12 -7.30 -24.95
CA LEU A 626 9.83 -7.55 -25.59
C LEU A 626 9.71 -9.04 -25.93
N LYS A 627 8.89 -9.77 -25.17
CA LYS A 627 8.64 -11.20 -25.36
C LYS A 627 7.15 -11.53 -25.26
N MET A 628 6.71 -12.49 -26.05
CA MET A 628 5.42 -13.15 -25.89
C MET A 628 5.52 -14.16 -24.75
N ALA A 629 4.41 -14.39 -24.06
CA ALA A 629 4.22 -15.49 -23.12
C ALA A 629 2.93 -16.24 -23.45
N TYR A 630 2.93 -17.53 -23.14
CA TYR A 630 1.73 -18.35 -23.18
C TYR A 630 0.87 -18.01 -21.96
N GLU A 631 -0.39 -17.64 -22.18
CA GLU A 631 -1.31 -17.30 -21.09
C GLU A 631 -2.10 -18.57 -20.71
N GLU A 632 -3.20 -18.87 -21.42
CA GLU A 632 -4.06 -20.04 -21.17
C GLU A 632 -4.80 -20.47 -22.46
N VAL A 633 -5.32 -21.71 -22.49
CA VAL A 633 -6.28 -22.17 -23.50
C VAL A 633 -7.68 -22.16 -22.90
N ILE A 634 -8.65 -21.57 -23.59
CA ILE A 634 -10.05 -21.53 -23.13
C ILE A 634 -10.90 -22.39 -24.06
N PHE A 635 -11.61 -23.38 -23.51
CA PHE A 635 -12.49 -24.26 -24.28
C PHE A 635 -13.54 -25.00 -23.42
N PRO A 636 -14.83 -25.03 -23.83
CA PRO A 636 -15.47 -24.19 -24.84
C PRO A 636 -15.53 -22.73 -24.38
N VAL A 637 -15.65 -21.80 -25.34
CA VAL A 637 -15.67 -20.36 -25.07
C VAL A 637 -16.84 -19.68 -25.79
N VAL A 638 -17.42 -18.65 -25.16
CA VAL A 638 -18.52 -17.86 -25.70
C VAL A 638 -18.12 -16.39 -25.79
N PHE A 639 -18.12 -15.85 -27.00
CA PHE A 639 -17.89 -14.42 -27.24
C PHE A 639 -19.21 -13.69 -27.44
N THR A 640 -19.47 -12.64 -26.67
CA THR A 640 -20.73 -11.87 -26.74
C THR A 640 -20.52 -10.43 -27.23
N GLY A 641 -19.31 -9.89 -27.07
CA GLY A 641 -18.94 -8.55 -27.54
C GLY A 641 -17.50 -8.19 -27.17
N LYS A 642 -17.05 -7.00 -27.56
CA LYS A 642 -15.70 -6.51 -27.23
C LYS A 642 -15.49 -6.60 -25.70
N LYS A 643 -14.41 -7.27 -25.29
CA LYS A 643 -14.05 -7.58 -23.88
C LYS A 643 -15.07 -8.42 -23.09
N LYS A 644 -16.12 -8.93 -23.75
CA LYS A 644 -17.21 -9.69 -23.12
C LYS A 644 -17.20 -11.15 -23.58
N TYR A 645 -16.64 -12.03 -22.77
CA TYR A 645 -16.58 -13.46 -23.06
C TYR A 645 -16.55 -14.29 -21.78
N TYR A 646 -16.86 -15.57 -21.90
CA TYR A 646 -16.70 -16.54 -20.83
C TYR A 646 -16.36 -17.92 -21.39
N GLY A 647 -15.66 -18.75 -20.62
CA GLY A 647 -15.33 -20.11 -21.03
C GLY A 647 -14.60 -20.86 -19.93
N ILE A 648 -14.21 -22.10 -20.21
CA ILE A 648 -13.49 -22.93 -19.23
C ILE A 648 -11.98 -22.79 -19.50
N PRO A 649 -11.18 -22.29 -18.54
CA PRO A 649 -9.74 -22.16 -18.71
C PRO A 649 -9.02 -23.49 -18.52
N HIS A 650 -7.99 -23.71 -19.33
CA HIS A 650 -7.07 -24.83 -19.30
C HIS A 650 -5.64 -24.27 -19.25
N GLU A 651 -5.02 -24.35 -18.07
CA GLU A 651 -3.66 -23.85 -17.82
C GLU A 651 -2.65 -24.95 -18.15
N SER A 652 -2.54 -25.97 -17.29
CA SER A 652 -1.55 -27.05 -17.40
C SER A 652 -2.16 -28.42 -17.75
N LYS A 653 -3.45 -28.64 -17.49
CA LYS A 653 -4.19 -29.87 -17.79
C LYS A 653 -5.63 -29.55 -18.24
N PRO A 654 -6.27 -30.34 -19.14
CA PRO A 654 -7.68 -30.17 -19.48
C PRO A 654 -8.54 -30.38 -18.23
N ASN A 655 -9.32 -29.37 -17.87
CA ASN A 655 -10.21 -29.44 -16.72
C ASN A 655 -11.56 -28.81 -17.05
N PHE A 656 -12.47 -29.64 -17.55
CA PHE A 656 -13.85 -29.25 -17.89
C PHE A 656 -14.74 -29.03 -16.65
N ASN A 657 -14.20 -29.25 -15.45
CA ASN A 657 -14.89 -29.05 -14.17
C ASN A 657 -14.35 -27.82 -13.41
N LYS A 658 -13.47 -27.01 -14.05
CA LYS A 658 -12.95 -25.77 -13.45
C LYS A 658 -14.01 -24.67 -13.48
N GLU A 659 -13.92 -23.74 -12.54
CA GLU A 659 -14.80 -22.56 -12.55
C GLU A 659 -14.67 -21.77 -13.85
N LEU A 660 -15.80 -21.20 -14.30
CA LEU A 660 -15.86 -20.42 -15.53
C LEU A 660 -15.00 -19.16 -15.42
N PHE A 661 -14.11 -18.98 -16.38
CA PHE A 661 -13.43 -17.72 -16.61
C PHE A 661 -14.42 -16.75 -17.27
N ILE A 662 -14.78 -15.65 -16.58
CA ILE A 662 -15.80 -14.70 -17.04
C ILE A 662 -15.21 -13.29 -17.11
N ARG A 663 -15.31 -12.66 -18.29
CA ARG A 663 -14.85 -11.28 -18.54
C ARG A 663 -16.02 -10.38 -18.96
N GLU A 664 -16.24 -9.33 -18.17
CA GLU A 664 -17.17 -8.20 -18.40
C GLU A 664 -18.64 -8.51 -18.75
N ILE A 665 -19.12 -9.75 -18.55
CA ILE A 665 -20.53 -10.11 -18.74
C ILE A 665 -21.43 -9.34 -17.76
N GLU A 666 -22.57 -8.84 -18.23
CA GLU A 666 -23.43 -7.93 -17.46
C GLU A 666 -24.06 -8.58 -16.23
N THR A 667 -24.35 -9.88 -16.31
CA THR A 667 -24.96 -10.66 -15.22
C THR A 667 -24.07 -10.72 -13.98
N VAL A 668 -22.75 -10.57 -14.13
CA VAL A 668 -21.80 -10.58 -13.00
C VAL A 668 -21.44 -9.18 -12.47
N LYS A 669 -21.93 -8.09 -13.09
CA LYS A 669 -21.62 -6.71 -12.68
C LYS A 669 -22.31 -6.29 -11.36
N ARG A 670 -21.80 -5.22 -10.73
CA ARG A 670 -22.36 -4.61 -9.50
C ARG A 670 -23.71 -3.93 -9.80
N GLY A 671 -24.62 -3.97 -8.82
CA GLY A 671 -25.96 -3.35 -8.91
C GLY A 671 -27.08 -4.22 -9.48
N GLN A 672 -26.75 -5.36 -10.11
CA GLN A 672 -27.74 -6.31 -10.60
C GLN A 672 -28.44 -7.07 -9.45
N SER A 673 -29.66 -7.57 -9.73
CA SER A 673 -30.44 -8.38 -8.79
C SER A 673 -29.85 -9.79 -8.66
N GLY A 674 -30.14 -10.46 -7.54
CA GLY A 674 -29.72 -11.84 -7.28
C GLY A 674 -30.26 -12.81 -8.34
N ILE A 675 -31.52 -12.65 -8.74
CA ILE A 675 -32.15 -13.46 -9.78
C ILE A 675 -31.44 -13.32 -11.14
N PHE A 676 -31.05 -12.09 -11.53
CA PHE A 676 -30.35 -11.84 -12.80
C PHE A 676 -28.96 -12.50 -12.83
N ARG A 677 -28.27 -12.50 -11.68
CA ARG A 677 -26.99 -13.21 -11.50
C ARG A 677 -27.16 -14.73 -11.63
N LYS A 678 -28.17 -15.31 -10.98
CA LYS A 678 -28.45 -16.74 -11.02
C LYS A 678 -28.80 -17.23 -12.43
N ILE A 679 -29.71 -16.52 -13.12
CA ILE A 679 -30.06 -16.82 -14.52
C ILE A 679 -28.80 -16.76 -15.38
N GLY A 680 -28.01 -15.70 -15.25
CA GLY A 680 -26.76 -15.53 -15.99
C GLY A 680 -25.78 -16.66 -15.76
N LYS A 681 -25.51 -17.01 -14.49
CA LYS A 681 -24.61 -18.11 -14.12
C LYS A 681 -25.09 -19.44 -14.71
N ARG A 682 -26.39 -19.73 -14.58
CA ARG A 682 -26.99 -20.94 -15.12
C ARG A 682 -26.89 -21.04 -16.64
N ILE A 683 -27.13 -19.95 -17.37
CA ILE A 683 -26.95 -19.92 -18.84
C ILE A 683 -25.49 -20.22 -19.21
N MET A 684 -24.53 -19.60 -18.52
CA MET A 684 -23.11 -19.79 -18.81
C MET A 684 -22.65 -21.22 -18.50
N GLU A 685 -23.11 -21.80 -17.39
CA GLU A 685 -22.83 -23.21 -17.04
C GLU A 685 -23.48 -24.17 -18.02
N GLU A 686 -24.76 -24.00 -18.37
CA GLU A 686 -25.45 -24.89 -19.29
C GLU A 686 -24.89 -24.83 -20.72
N SER A 687 -24.43 -23.66 -21.17
CA SER A 687 -23.88 -23.49 -22.53
C SER A 687 -22.49 -24.11 -22.69
N THR A 688 -21.71 -24.20 -21.60
CA THR A 688 -20.32 -24.68 -21.59
C THR A 688 -20.18 -26.14 -21.15
N ARG A 689 -21.29 -26.82 -20.79
CA ARG A 689 -21.30 -28.25 -20.46
C ARG A 689 -20.79 -29.11 -21.62
N VAL A 690 -19.98 -30.11 -21.28
CA VAL A 690 -19.40 -31.07 -22.24
C VAL A 690 -20.46 -31.77 -23.10
N ASN A 691 -21.62 -32.09 -22.52
CA ASN A 691 -22.71 -32.77 -23.21
C ASN A 691 -23.75 -31.83 -23.83
N ASN A 692 -23.48 -30.51 -23.89
CA ASN A 692 -24.42 -29.56 -24.45
C ASN A 692 -24.45 -29.67 -25.99
N THR A 693 -25.58 -30.15 -26.51
CA THR A 693 -25.87 -30.19 -27.96
C THR A 693 -26.72 -29.01 -28.43
N ARG A 694 -27.15 -28.15 -27.50
CA ARG A 694 -28.04 -27.00 -27.78
C ARG A 694 -27.23 -25.77 -28.19
N THR A 695 -27.79 -24.99 -29.11
CA THR A 695 -27.25 -23.66 -29.42
C THR A 695 -27.38 -22.73 -28.22
N LEU A 696 -26.55 -21.69 -28.15
CA LEU A 696 -26.61 -20.69 -27.08
C LEU A 696 -28.02 -20.08 -26.96
N HIS A 697 -28.71 -19.85 -28.09
CA HIS A 697 -30.08 -19.33 -28.10
C HIS A 697 -31.06 -20.29 -27.42
N GLN A 698 -30.99 -21.59 -27.73
CA GLN A 698 -31.85 -22.61 -27.13
C GLN A 698 -31.61 -22.77 -25.62
N VAL A 699 -30.35 -22.66 -25.17
CA VAL A 699 -30.02 -22.66 -23.74
C VAL A 699 -30.65 -21.46 -23.04
N VAL A 700 -30.46 -20.26 -23.59
CA VAL A 700 -31.03 -19.02 -23.03
C VAL A 700 -32.55 -19.11 -22.95
N GLU A 701 -33.20 -19.53 -24.04
CA GLU A 701 -34.66 -19.66 -24.09
C GLU A 701 -35.19 -20.68 -23.07
N GLY A 702 -34.50 -21.82 -22.94
CA GLY A 702 -34.85 -22.87 -21.97
C GLY A 702 -34.77 -22.37 -20.52
N VAL A 703 -33.65 -21.74 -20.15
CA VAL A 703 -33.46 -21.21 -18.80
C VAL A 703 -34.47 -20.11 -18.49
N LEU A 704 -34.78 -19.22 -19.44
CA LEU A 704 -35.78 -18.18 -19.25
C LEU A 704 -37.20 -18.74 -19.07
N LYS A 705 -37.60 -19.71 -19.91
CA LYS A 705 -38.91 -20.38 -19.80
C LYS A 705 -39.08 -21.06 -18.44
N GLU A 706 -38.05 -21.75 -17.95
CA GLU A 706 -38.09 -22.38 -16.63
C GLU A 706 -38.13 -21.35 -15.50
N THR A 707 -37.34 -20.28 -15.60
CA THR A 707 -37.34 -19.22 -14.59
C THR A 707 -38.70 -18.55 -14.47
N VAL A 708 -39.38 -18.30 -15.60
CA VAL A 708 -40.74 -17.73 -15.61
C VAL A 708 -41.74 -18.67 -14.95
N ARG A 709 -41.65 -19.98 -15.18
CA ARG A 709 -42.55 -20.96 -14.54
C ARG A 709 -42.38 -21.01 -13.02
N ASN A 710 -41.15 -20.83 -12.54
CA ASN A 710 -40.81 -20.93 -11.11
C ASN A 710 -40.78 -19.56 -10.40
N ILE A 711 -41.20 -18.48 -11.06
CA ILE A 711 -41.05 -17.12 -10.52
C ILE A 711 -41.81 -16.91 -9.21
N SER A 712 -42.94 -17.61 -9.02
CA SER A 712 -43.75 -17.56 -7.80
C SER A 712 -43.05 -18.15 -6.57
N GLN A 713 -41.98 -18.92 -6.76
CA GLN A 713 -41.18 -19.55 -5.70
C GLN A 713 -39.91 -18.75 -5.36
N THR A 714 -39.68 -17.61 -6.00
CA THR A 714 -38.45 -16.82 -5.81
C THR A 714 -38.56 -15.88 -4.61
N ASP A 715 -37.56 -15.90 -3.72
CA ASP A 715 -37.48 -14.96 -2.59
C ASP A 715 -37.39 -13.50 -3.10
N LEU A 716 -38.23 -12.62 -2.56
CA LEU A 716 -38.24 -11.18 -2.86
C LEU A 716 -36.88 -10.52 -2.65
N ASN A 717 -36.06 -11.03 -1.72
CA ASN A 717 -34.70 -10.54 -1.51
C ASN A 717 -33.80 -10.69 -2.75
N GLU A 718 -34.08 -11.67 -3.61
CA GLU A 718 -33.30 -11.90 -4.83
C GLU A 718 -33.63 -10.92 -5.96
N ILE A 719 -34.73 -10.17 -5.82
CA ILE A 719 -35.19 -9.19 -6.80
C ILE A 719 -34.62 -7.80 -6.49
N ILE A 720 -34.09 -7.59 -5.28
CA ILE A 720 -33.56 -6.30 -4.82
C ILE A 720 -32.41 -5.82 -5.70
N LYS A 721 -32.55 -4.59 -6.23
CA LYS A 721 -31.46 -3.83 -6.86
C LYS A 721 -30.91 -2.82 -5.86
N THR A 722 -29.61 -2.58 -5.95
CA THR A 722 -28.90 -1.67 -5.05
C THR A 722 -28.13 -0.66 -5.89
N ALA A 723 -28.23 0.62 -5.57
CA ALA A 723 -27.46 1.68 -6.21
C ALA A 723 -26.66 2.45 -5.14
N VAL A 724 -25.51 2.98 -5.54
CA VAL A 724 -24.68 3.84 -4.67
C VAL A 724 -25.10 5.28 -4.89
N TRP A 725 -25.65 5.93 -3.86
CA TRP A 725 -25.96 7.35 -3.90
C TRP A 725 -24.67 8.16 -3.77
N ARG A 726 -24.41 9.02 -4.77
CA ARG A 726 -23.27 9.94 -4.77
C ARG A 726 -23.81 11.39 -4.75
N PRO A 727 -23.78 12.09 -3.60
CA PRO A 727 -24.41 13.41 -3.45
C PRO A 727 -23.96 14.44 -4.50
N ASP A 728 -22.72 14.30 -4.94
CA ASP A 728 -21.96 15.11 -5.88
C ASP A 728 -22.23 14.79 -7.36
N LYS A 729 -23.10 13.79 -7.66
CA LYS A 729 -23.50 13.44 -9.03
C LYS A 729 -25.01 13.48 -9.19
N ASN A 730 -25.46 13.81 -10.40
CA ASN A 730 -26.88 13.82 -10.76
C ASN A 730 -27.42 12.38 -10.90
N ASN A 731 -27.60 11.64 -9.80
CA ASN A 731 -27.91 10.20 -9.74
C ASN A 731 -29.21 9.78 -10.49
N LYS A 732 -29.26 9.91 -11.82
CA LYS A 732 -30.48 9.71 -12.65
C LYS A 732 -31.13 8.34 -12.43
N SER A 733 -30.34 7.29 -12.24
CA SER A 733 -30.85 5.93 -11.96
C SER A 733 -31.48 5.78 -10.57
N ILE A 734 -31.01 6.53 -9.58
CA ILE A 734 -31.57 6.56 -8.22
C ILE A 734 -32.82 7.43 -8.19
N GLN A 735 -32.80 8.58 -8.88
CA GLN A 735 -33.95 9.46 -9.05
C GLN A 735 -35.12 8.71 -9.71
N SER A 736 -34.87 7.96 -10.78
CA SER A 736 -35.90 7.12 -11.42
C SER A 736 -36.41 5.99 -10.53
N THR A 737 -35.56 5.42 -9.67
CA THR A 737 -35.98 4.41 -8.67
C THR A 737 -36.85 5.04 -7.57
N LEU A 738 -36.46 6.20 -7.04
CA LEU A 738 -37.20 6.96 -6.02
C LEU A 738 -38.58 7.42 -6.51
N VAL A 739 -38.67 7.88 -7.77
CA VAL A 739 -39.92 8.30 -8.41
C VAL A 739 -40.92 7.14 -8.54
N ILE A 740 -40.45 5.92 -8.77
CA ILE A 740 -41.31 4.72 -8.87
C ILE A 740 -41.77 4.24 -7.48
N THR A 741 -40.93 4.36 -6.45
CA THR A 741 -41.24 3.88 -5.09
C THR A 741 -42.02 4.86 -4.21
N ASN A 742 -42.05 6.15 -4.54
CA ASN A 742 -42.75 7.16 -3.74
C ASN A 742 -43.22 8.36 -4.58
N PRO A 743 -44.48 8.40 -5.04
CA PRO A 743 -45.02 9.52 -5.83
C PRO A 743 -45.02 10.87 -5.11
N ARG A 744 -44.85 10.89 -3.77
CA ARG A 744 -44.87 12.12 -2.95
C ARG A 744 -43.56 12.91 -2.96
N PHE A 745 -42.50 12.44 -3.63
CA PHE A 745 -41.24 13.19 -3.77
C PHE A 745 -41.25 14.25 -4.89
N GLN A 746 -42.39 14.46 -5.57
CA GLN A 746 -42.51 15.52 -6.58
C GLN A 746 -42.51 16.96 -6.03
N THR A 747 -42.51 17.16 -4.71
CA THR A 747 -42.63 18.50 -4.12
C THR A 747 -41.54 18.78 -3.07
N SER A 748 -40.27 18.81 -3.47
CA SER A 748 -39.24 19.55 -2.73
C SER A 748 -37.91 19.60 -3.49
N THR A 749 -37.89 20.25 -4.66
CA THR A 749 -36.65 20.80 -5.23
C THR A 749 -36.96 22.15 -5.83
N SER A 750 -37.01 23.15 -4.94
CA SER A 750 -36.82 24.56 -5.26
C SER A 750 -36.07 25.20 -4.09
N LEU A 751 -34.74 25.10 -4.15
CA LEU A 751 -33.71 26.08 -3.77
C LEU A 751 -32.35 25.38 -3.63
#